data_AF-A0A7V6LGU9-F1
#
_entry.id   AF-A0A7V6LGU9-F1
#
_cell.length_a   1.000
_cell.length_b   1.000
_cell.length_c   1.000
_cell.angle_alpha   90.00
_cell.angle_beta   90.00
_cell.angle_gamma   90.00
#
_symmetry.space_group_name_H-M   'P 1'
#
loop_
_entity.id
_entity.type
_entity.pdbx_description
1 polymer ?
#
loop_
_entity_poly.entity_id
_entity_poly.type
_entity_poly.pdbx_seq_one_letter_code
_entity_poly.pdbx_strand_id
1 'polypeptide(L)'
;MRLIRSGNLFTTYRSQDGVTWTLVGESVRNDMDGLAVQVGIWHATFSDNSGTAVFDNFTLRSPTIWLSATNSSWASAADWSLGVPSGQGDWAILPSNFIGSAAITLDGDRLLGRLAIDSPALYKIDPGALTPDAVLALDDTAAGAPVQPSIAVLRGNHAINVPVVLSNGVNASVSLNTGLTLNKSVYGTGSLIKSGAGSLILASTNRYDGDTVVNGGLLKLVPLPDGTQAYYTFDDPNHLGADSSARDNHLVAGTGSPTYSDAGVFGGALYVNGSSTLIRQTFPAGVPTGSTPYTIALWMRDDGSPNTGGFCGWGNNANNQCNNLRLAGAHGLKNYWYANDFEVSGLSTNLKDGEWHHIAVTWDGLTQTMYVDGVPVRTTSRTGLNAQGINFVVGKTTSDVGFKGYIDNLLIADRAFTAAGIVAIMQTLMHSGSNGLLPPEGALHLATGGVLDLNGADQSFSSLNGVGRVMNSSPAAVTLTVGSGNTDCTFGGTIDGPVTLAKIGSGSLALSGINGHQGGTTVAAGTLVLTSPSIESLLATSHAWFDAADSATLTTNAAGQVTLWANKGAAGAALDAEQIVPGAGPTVTQNALNGLPVLSVDGTTSLKTKTNLGIAGAANRTLFAVGNRRNNSSNFIAHVGGNTDRTAFGLASQRELFFAYTWGPKNDMTFPARPNGVAELYDFVIDNGTATATVIGPDTFLSKSITLTPNTTDTPMTLGSRFTATCWGDVAEVILFNRALTPPEMMGVSAYLRAKWLISGAQPMLSAGNFDVAAGAFVDLDETAQTITNLSGDGCVSNGTLTVNGLLTPGGIDTLGTLTLATDTVLDGATLLFDATPDGACDRLVVQGSLSFVQATLTFQNEEALVPGKRYLIATFPPGMLSGSLTPIFTTANKWTLSANAETGELSLISRGLLFILK
;
A
#
# COMPACT_ATOMS: atom_id res chain seq x y z
N MET A 1 17.43 -1.48 -50.84
CA MET A 1 18.47 -1.14 -49.82
C MET A 1 18.58 -2.29 -48.84
N ARG A 2 19.74 -2.48 -48.19
CA ARG A 2 20.01 -3.52 -47.19
C ARG A 2 20.66 -2.87 -45.97
N LEU A 3 20.21 -3.24 -44.77
CA LEU A 3 20.80 -2.81 -43.51
C LEU A 3 21.33 -4.06 -42.79
N ILE A 4 22.58 -4.03 -42.35
CA ILE A 4 23.21 -5.13 -41.60
C ILE A 4 23.58 -4.58 -40.22
N ARG A 5 23.26 -5.32 -39.16
CA ARG A 5 23.70 -5.02 -37.79
C ARG A 5 24.71 -6.06 -37.33
N SER A 6 25.81 -5.61 -36.73
CA SER A 6 26.76 -6.46 -35.99
C SER A 6 27.11 -5.79 -34.66
N GLY A 7 26.53 -6.26 -33.56
CA GLY A 7 26.60 -5.56 -32.27
C GLY A 7 25.96 -4.17 -32.37
N ASN A 8 26.66 -3.11 -31.98
CA ASN A 8 26.16 -1.73 -32.07
C ASN A 8 26.44 -1.07 -33.43
N LEU A 9 27.08 -1.77 -34.37
CA LEU A 9 27.38 -1.25 -35.71
C LEU A 9 26.22 -1.53 -36.67
N PHE A 10 25.73 -0.48 -37.31
CA PHE A 10 24.71 -0.51 -38.37
C PHE A 10 25.35 -0.12 -39.70
N THR A 11 25.34 -1.04 -40.65
CA THR A 11 25.95 -0.88 -41.97
C THR A 11 24.86 -0.88 -43.04
N THR A 12 24.75 0.20 -43.81
CA THR A 12 23.76 0.39 -44.87
C THR A 12 24.37 0.13 -46.25
N TYR A 13 23.64 -0.58 -47.10
CA TYR A 13 24.01 -0.89 -48.47
C TYR A 13 22.86 -0.53 -49.43
N ARG A 14 23.20 -0.16 -50.66
CA ARG A 14 22.27 0.01 -51.77
C ARG A 14 22.64 -0.91 -52.91
N SER A 15 21.66 -1.29 -53.71
CA SER A 15 21.85 -2.09 -54.91
C SER A 15 20.80 -1.65 -55.93
N GLN A 16 21.18 -1.62 -57.21
CA GLN A 16 20.26 -1.35 -58.32
C GLN A 16 19.65 -2.63 -58.90
N ASP A 17 20.32 -3.78 -58.75
CA ASP A 17 19.97 -5.07 -59.33
C ASP A 17 19.54 -6.11 -58.26
N GLY A 18 19.62 -5.76 -56.97
CA GLY A 18 19.37 -6.67 -55.84
C GLY A 18 20.48 -7.69 -55.59
N VAL A 19 21.53 -7.72 -56.41
CA VAL A 19 22.61 -8.72 -56.39
C VAL A 19 23.93 -8.07 -56.03
N THR A 20 24.25 -6.94 -56.65
CA THR A 20 25.47 -6.17 -56.45
C THR A 20 25.20 -5.08 -55.42
N TRP A 21 25.77 -5.23 -54.23
CA TRP A 21 25.55 -4.33 -53.10
C TRP A 21 26.73 -3.38 -52.90
N THR A 22 26.45 -2.08 -52.86
CA THR A 22 27.42 -1.01 -52.56
C THR A 22 27.15 -0.43 -51.18
N LEU A 23 28.20 -0.32 -50.36
CA LEU A 23 28.11 0.33 -49.05
C LEU A 23 27.68 1.80 -49.20
N VAL A 24 26.72 2.22 -48.38
CA VAL A 24 26.20 3.60 -48.30
C VAL A 24 26.76 4.32 -47.08
N GLY A 25 26.89 3.63 -45.94
CA GLY A 25 27.44 4.22 -44.73
C GLY A 25 27.30 3.32 -43.51
N GLU A 26 28.04 3.67 -42.47
CA GLU A 26 28.10 2.96 -41.20
C GLU A 26 27.80 3.90 -40.04
N SER A 27 27.11 3.39 -39.03
CA SER A 27 26.80 4.14 -37.81
C SER A 27 26.88 3.22 -36.60
N VAL A 28 27.60 3.64 -35.56
CA VAL A 28 27.68 2.93 -34.27
C VAL A 28 26.69 3.56 -33.30
N ARG A 29 25.82 2.75 -32.71
CA ARG A 29 24.76 3.16 -31.77
C ARG A 29 24.96 2.48 -30.42
N ASN A 30 25.90 3.00 -29.63
CA ASN A 30 26.19 2.47 -28.28
C ASN A 30 25.04 2.72 -27.30
N ASP A 31 24.15 3.66 -27.61
CA ASP A 31 22.89 3.89 -26.91
C ASP A 31 21.87 2.76 -27.07
N MET A 32 22.15 1.77 -27.93
CA MET A 32 21.25 0.65 -28.25
C MET A 32 21.80 -0.73 -27.81
N ASP A 33 22.83 -0.74 -26.97
CA ASP A 33 23.39 -2.00 -26.45
C ASP A 33 22.38 -2.70 -25.51
N GLY A 34 22.14 -3.99 -25.74
CA GLY A 34 21.14 -4.77 -24.99
C GLY A 34 19.66 -4.40 -25.21
N LEU A 35 19.33 -3.39 -26.03
CA LEU A 35 17.95 -2.95 -26.26
C LEU A 35 17.30 -3.62 -27.48
N ALA A 36 16.00 -3.88 -27.40
CA ALA A 36 15.18 -4.27 -28.55
C ALA A 36 15.05 -3.09 -29.53
N VAL A 37 15.51 -3.27 -30.77
CA VAL A 37 15.46 -2.22 -31.81
C VAL A 37 14.19 -2.37 -32.63
N GLN A 38 13.32 -1.37 -32.61
CA GLN A 38 12.20 -1.27 -33.54
C GLN A 38 12.72 -0.79 -34.90
N VAL A 39 12.61 -1.63 -35.94
CA VAL A 39 12.93 -1.24 -37.31
C VAL A 39 11.64 -0.89 -38.02
N GLY A 40 11.43 0.40 -38.29
CA GLY A 40 10.35 0.88 -39.15
C GLY A 40 10.81 1.01 -40.60
N ILE A 41 9.94 0.70 -41.56
CA ILE A 41 10.15 1.04 -42.97
C ILE A 41 9.32 2.26 -43.28
N TRP A 42 9.98 3.34 -43.70
CA TRP A 42 9.32 4.47 -44.33
C TRP A 42 9.69 4.49 -45.79
N HIS A 43 8.74 4.18 -46.67
CA HIS A 43 8.92 4.25 -48.11
C HIS A 43 8.21 5.49 -48.64
N ALA A 44 8.97 6.48 -49.07
CA ALA A 44 8.46 7.61 -49.84
C ALA A 44 8.95 7.44 -51.28
N THR A 45 8.07 7.01 -52.18
CA THR A 45 8.35 7.02 -53.62
C THR A 45 8.07 8.42 -54.17
N PHE A 46 9.11 9.13 -54.61
CA PHE A 46 8.97 10.34 -55.41
C PHE A 46 9.18 10.01 -56.91
N SER A 47 8.39 9.08 -57.47
CA SER A 47 8.22 8.78 -58.92
C SER A 47 7.48 7.44 -59.12
N ASP A 48 7.28 7.02 -60.38
CA ASP A 48 6.71 5.73 -60.81
C ASP A 48 7.67 4.52 -60.62
N ASN A 49 8.77 4.67 -59.88
CA ASN A 49 9.75 3.58 -59.68
C ASN A 49 9.33 2.63 -58.54
N SER A 50 9.24 1.34 -58.84
CA SER A 50 9.09 0.29 -57.82
C SER A 50 10.41 0.02 -57.08
N GLY A 51 10.44 0.19 -55.76
CA GLY A 51 11.57 -0.18 -54.91
C GLY A 51 11.26 -1.41 -54.05
N THR A 52 12.21 -2.34 -53.92
CA THR A 52 12.12 -3.51 -53.02
C THR A 52 13.14 -3.40 -51.89
N ALA A 53 12.72 -3.71 -50.66
CA ALA A 53 13.60 -3.93 -49.53
C ALA A 53 13.50 -5.40 -49.13
N VAL A 54 14.65 -6.05 -48.94
CA VAL A 54 14.74 -7.44 -48.49
C VAL A 54 15.32 -7.42 -47.08
N PHE A 55 14.65 -8.12 -46.18
CA PHE A 55 15.12 -8.37 -44.82
C PHE A 55 15.47 -9.85 -44.75
N ASP A 56 16.59 -10.17 -44.12
CA ASP A 56 17.04 -11.55 -43.84
C ASP A 56 17.40 -11.62 -42.35
N ASN A 57 17.34 -12.81 -41.73
CA ASN A 57 17.64 -13.02 -40.29
C ASN A 57 16.78 -12.21 -39.30
N PHE A 58 15.48 -12.05 -39.57
CA PHE A 58 14.51 -11.55 -38.59
C PHE A 58 13.41 -12.60 -38.37
N THR A 59 12.91 -12.69 -37.14
CA THR A 59 11.73 -13.50 -36.82
C THR A 59 10.52 -12.57 -36.70
N LEU A 60 9.53 -12.73 -37.58
CA LEU A 60 8.27 -12.01 -37.48
C LEU A 60 7.29 -12.87 -36.69
N ARG A 61 7.17 -12.59 -35.39
CA ARG A 61 6.19 -13.27 -34.53
C ARG A 61 4.87 -12.54 -34.63
N SER A 62 3.88 -13.18 -35.24
CA SER A 62 2.50 -12.69 -35.23
C SER A 62 1.78 -13.22 -33.99
N PRO A 63 0.93 -12.42 -33.34
CA PRO A 63 0.10 -12.93 -32.28
C PRO A 63 -0.89 -13.97 -32.81
N THR A 64 -1.12 -15.00 -32.03
CA THR A 64 -2.21 -15.95 -32.21
C THR A 64 -3.44 -15.41 -31.51
N ILE A 65 -4.52 -15.21 -32.25
CA ILE A 65 -5.74 -14.54 -31.78
C ILE A 65 -6.80 -15.57 -31.46
N TRP A 66 -7.42 -15.45 -30.29
CA TRP A 66 -8.58 -16.25 -29.89
C TRP A 66 -9.80 -15.88 -30.75
N LEU A 67 -10.46 -16.89 -31.30
CA LEU A 67 -11.57 -16.76 -32.25
C LEU A 67 -12.92 -17.10 -31.64
N SER A 68 -12.96 -17.91 -30.58
CA SER A 68 -14.23 -18.35 -30.01
C SER A 68 -15.00 -17.20 -29.38
N ALA A 69 -16.33 -17.28 -29.51
CA ALA A 69 -17.30 -16.39 -28.86
C ALA A 69 -18.12 -17.12 -27.77
N THR A 70 -17.76 -18.36 -27.44
CA THR A 70 -18.33 -19.15 -26.34
C THR A 70 -17.22 -19.66 -25.42
N ASN A 71 -17.59 -20.18 -24.25
CA ASN A 71 -16.63 -20.88 -23.39
C ASN A 71 -16.03 -22.06 -24.16
N SER A 72 -14.72 -22.25 -24.07
CA SER A 72 -14.02 -23.32 -24.78
C SER A 72 -12.67 -23.64 -24.12
N SER A 73 -11.97 -24.63 -24.66
CA SER A 73 -10.65 -25.07 -24.22
C SER A 73 -9.53 -24.31 -24.91
N TRP A 74 -8.51 -23.90 -24.15
CA TRP A 74 -7.26 -23.37 -24.70
C TRP A 74 -6.61 -24.35 -25.69
N ALA A 75 -6.79 -25.66 -25.49
CA ALA A 75 -6.24 -26.71 -26.35
C ALA A 75 -6.95 -26.83 -27.71
N SER A 76 -8.09 -26.17 -27.90
CA SER A 76 -8.86 -26.22 -29.13
C SER A 76 -8.16 -25.42 -30.23
N ALA A 77 -7.45 -26.11 -31.13
CA ALA A 77 -6.74 -25.47 -32.25
C ALA A 77 -7.68 -24.66 -33.18
N ALA A 78 -8.97 -25.02 -33.24
CA ALA A 78 -9.97 -24.30 -34.03
C ALA A 78 -10.34 -22.93 -33.44
N ASP A 79 -10.10 -22.72 -32.14
CA ASP A 79 -10.37 -21.47 -31.46
C ASP A 79 -9.20 -20.47 -31.55
N TRP A 80 -8.13 -20.80 -32.28
CA TRP A 80 -6.94 -19.97 -32.46
C TRP A 80 -6.61 -19.70 -33.93
N SER A 81 -6.30 -18.45 -34.27
CA SER A 81 -6.03 -18.04 -35.66
C SER A 81 -4.81 -18.70 -36.31
N LEU A 82 -3.82 -19.11 -35.51
CA LEU A 82 -2.53 -19.67 -35.98
C LEU A 82 -2.17 -20.97 -35.22
N GLY A 83 -3.17 -21.69 -34.71
CA GLY A 83 -2.97 -22.88 -33.86
C GLY A 83 -2.74 -22.54 -32.40
N VAL A 84 -2.67 -23.56 -31.53
CA VAL A 84 -2.62 -23.36 -30.07
C VAL A 84 -1.28 -22.72 -29.65
N PRO A 85 -1.27 -21.53 -29.03
CA PRO A 85 -0.05 -20.93 -28.50
C PRO A 85 0.36 -21.72 -27.25
N SER A 86 1.58 -22.29 -27.27
CA SER A 86 2.06 -23.24 -26.27
C SER A 86 3.58 -23.34 -26.13
N GLY A 87 4.33 -22.46 -26.80
CA GLY A 87 5.79 -22.40 -26.78
C GLY A 87 6.38 -21.14 -26.13
N GLN A 88 7.67 -21.21 -25.86
CA GLN A 88 8.45 -20.09 -25.36
C GLN A 88 8.44 -18.92 -26.35
N GLY A 89 8.09 -17.74 -25.85
CA GLY A 89 7.94 -16.54 -26.66
C GLY A 89 6.72 -16.54 -27.59
N ASP A 90 5.79 -17.49 -27.44
CA ASP A 90 4.50 -17.42 -28.13
C ASP A 90 3.67 -16.26 -27.59
N TRP A 91 2.86 -15.66 -28.46
CA TRP A 91 2.04 -14.51 -28.12
C TRP A 91 0.57 -14.79 -28.39
N ALA A 92 -0.23 -14.89 -27.32
CA ALA A 92 -1.67 -15.04 -27.38
C ALA A 92 -2.40 -13.69 -27.22
N ILE A 93 -3.45 -13.46 -28.00
CA ILE A 93 -4.38 -12.32 -27.84
C ILE A 93 -5.79 -12.83 -27.60
N LEU A 94 -6.44 -12.36 -26.53
CA LEU A 94 -7.85 -12.54 -26.22
C LEU A 94 -8.63 -11.26 -26.57
N PRO A 95 -9.29 -11.18 -27.74
CA PRO A 95 -9.94 -9.96 -28.22
C PRO A 95 -11.39 -9.83 -27.71
N SER A 96 -12.08 -8.77 -28.13
CA SER A 96 -13.49 -8.49 -27.81
C SER A 96 -14.47 -9.38 -28.59
N ASN A 97 -14.49 -10.68 -28.31
CA ASN A 97 -15.42 -11.63 -28.95
C ASN A 97 -16.73 -11.82 -28.17
N PHE A 98 -16.78 -11.38 -26.91
CA PHE A 98 -17.86 -11.67 -25.96
C PHE A 98 -18.65 -10.42 -25.59
N ILE A 99 -19.95 -10.59 -25.36
CA ILE A 99 -20.86 -9.54 -24.87
C ILE A 99 -20.94 -9.56 -23.32
N GLY A 100 -20.60 -10.68 -22.68
CA GLY A 100 -20.71 -10.91 -21.23
C GLY A 100 -19.38 -11.34 -20.57
N SER A 101 -19.32 -12.58 -20.09
CA SER A 101 -18.08 -13.20 -19.57
C SER A 101 -17.76 -14.49 -20.32
N ALA A 102 -16.47 -14.81 -20.45
CA ALA A 102 -15.98 -16.03 -21.07
C ALA A 102 -15.07 -16.80 -20.11
N ALA A 103 -15.21 -18.12 -20.07
CA ALA A 103 -14.27 -19.03 -19.44
C ALA A 103 -13.47 -19.77 -20.52
N ILE A 104 -12.14 -19.69 -20.43
CA ILE A 104 -11.20 -20.49 -21.22
C ILE A 104 -10.57 -21.50 -20.28
N THR A 105 -10.81 -22.79 -20.50
CA THR A 105 -10.17 -23.86 -19.70
C THR A 105 -8.77 -24.15 -20.20
N LEU A 106 -7.78 -24.22 -19.30
CA LEU A 106 -6.39 -24.41 -19.71
C LEU A 106 -6.14 -25.82 -20.27
N ASP A 107 -6.76 -26.87 -19.70
CA ASP A 107 -6.65 -28.29 -20.10
C ASP A 107 -5.19 -28.78 -20.26
N GLY A 108 -4.39 -28.51 -19.23
CA GLY A 108 -2.96 -28.82 -19.10
C GLY A 108 -2.08 -27.58 -19.13
N ASP A 109 -0.82 -27.74 -18.75
CA ASP A 109 0.14 -26.63 -18.65
C ASP A 109 0.28 -25.88 -19.97
N ARG A 110 0.42 -24.55 -19.89
CA ARG A 110 0.64 -23.69 -21.06
C ARG A 110 1.85 -22.82 -20.83
N LEU A 111 2.77 -22.87 -21.80
CA LEU A 111 3.92 -22.00 -21.87
C LEU A 111 3.64 -20.90 -22.91
N LEU A 112 3.81 -19.64 -22.52
CA LEU A 112 3.70 -18.48 -23.43
C LEU A 112 4.85 -17.51 -23.15
N GLY A 113 5.22 -16.68 -24.12
CA GLY A 113 5.94 -15.44 -23.82
C GLY A 113 4.98 -14.34 -23.37
N ARG A 114 3.83 -14.24 -24.05
CA ARG A 114 2.93 -13.09 -23.92
C ARG A 114 1.47 -13.49 -23.97
N LEU A 115 0.70 -12.90 -23.07
CA LEU A 115 -0.75 -12.91 -23.09
C LEU A 115 -1.24 -11.46 -23.13
N ALA A 116 -2.04 -11.10 -24.13
CA ALA A 116 -2.72 -9.81 -24.15
C ALA A 116 -4.24 -10.01 -24.16
N ILE A 117 -4.94 -9.26 -23.32
CA ILE A 117 -6.39 -9.26 -23.21
C ILE A 117 -6.91 -7.89 -23.61
N ASP A 118 -7.68 -7.84 -24.71
CA ASP A 118 -8.25 -6.63 -25.28
C ASP A 118 -9.77 -6.74 -25.39
N SER A 119 -10.42 -6.83 -24.23
CA SER A 119 -11.87 -7.01 -24.14
C SER A 119 -12.46 -6.25 -22.97
N PRO A 120 -13.56 -5.49 -23.14
CA PRO A 120 -14.29 -4.96 -22.01
C PRO A 120 -15.06 -6.05 -21.24
N ALA A 121 -15.37 -7.17 -21.90
CA ALA A 121 -16.02 -8.35 -21.34
C ALA A 121 -15.02 -9.22 -20.57
N LEU A 122 -15.42 -9.73 -19.40
CA LEU A 122 -14.58 -10.53 -18.50
C LEU A 122 -14.10 -11.81 -19.19
N TYR A 123 -12.79 -12.05 -19.16
CA TYR A 123 -12.18 -13.35 -19.42
C TYR A 123 -11.75 -13.97 -18.10
N LYS A 124 -12.08 -15.25 -17.93
CA LYS A 124 -11.54 -16.14 -16.91
C LYS A 124 -10.68 -17.19 -17.61
N ILE A 125 -9.45 -17.36 -17.14
CA ILE A 125 -8.63 -18.52 -17.50
C ILE A 125 -8.75 -19.51 -16.34
N ASP A 126 -9.54 -20.54 -16.56
CA ASP A 126 -9.91 -21.53 -15.54
C ASP A 126 -9.09 -22.82 -15.70
N PRO A 127 -8.89 -23.58 -14.61
CA PRO A 127 -8.31 -24.91 -14.74
C PRO A 127 -9.20 -25.81 -15.60
N GLY A 128 -8.58 -26.79 -16.26
CA GLY A 128 -9.31 -27.85 -16.94
C GLY A 128 -9.90 -28.82 -15.92
N ALA A 129 -11.11 -29.35 -16.17
CA ALA A 129 -11.75 -30.32 -15.26
C ALA A 129 -10.92 -31.61 -15.06
N LEU A 130 -10.06 -31.94 -16.02
CA LEU A 130 -9.14 -33.08 -15.96
C LEU A 130 -7.70 -32.70 -15.60
N THR A 131 -7.41 -31.41 -15.47
CA THR A 131 -6.08 -30.87 -15.17
C THR A 131 -6.22 -29.69 -14.21
N PRO A 132 -6.67 -29.93 -12.97
CA PRO A 132 -6.92 -28.89 -11.98
C PRO A 132 -5.65 -28.13 -11.58
N ASP A 133 -4.49 -28.79 -11.67
CA ASP A 133 -3.18 -28.23 -11.34
C ASP A 133 -2.46 -27.55 -12.51
N ALA A 134 -3.14 -27.44 -13.66
CA ALA A 134 -2.54 -26.87 -14.86
C ALA A 134 -2.03 -25.45 -14.61
N VAL A 135 -0.82 -25.15 -15.08
CA VAL A 135 -0.18 -23.84 -14.84
C VAL A 135 -0.05 -23.03 -16.12
N LEU A 136 -0.11 -21.70 -15.96
CA LEU A 136 0.26 -20.75 -17.00
C LEU A 136 1.71 -20.29 -16.77
N ALA A 137 2.65 -20.91 -17.47
CA ALA A 137 4.06 -20.54 -17.42
C ALA A 137 4.37 -19.44 -18.44
N LEU A 138 5.12 -18.44 -17.99
CA LEU A 138 5.54 -17.32 -18.82
C LEU A 138 7.06 -17.31 -18.99
N ASP A 139 7.50 -17.38 -20.25
CA ASP A 139 8.90 -17.41 -20.67
C ASP A 139 9.06 -16.85 -22.10
N ASP A 140 9.88 -15.81 -22.22
CA ASP A 140 10.19 -15.09 -23.48
C ASP A 140 11.69 -15.20 -23.80
N THR A 141 12.42 -16.20 -23.25
CA THR A 141 13.85 -16.43 -23.54
C THR A 141 14.13 -17.15 -24.87
N ALA A 142 13.11 -17.33 -25.72
CA ALA A 142 13.31 -17.89 -27.04
C ALA A 142 14.23 -16.99 -27.89
N ALA A 143 15.08 -17.60 -28.71
CA ALA A 143 16.03 -16.87 -29.55
C ALA A 143 15.35 -15.74 -30.35
N GLY A 144 15.81 -14.49 -30.14
CA GLY A 144 15.31 -13.30 -30.84
C GLY A 144 14.01 -12.69 -30.29
N ALA A 145 13.49 -13.15 -29.14
CA ALA A 145 12.34 -12.53 -28.48
C ALA A 145 12.78 -11.41 -27.50
N PRO A 146 11.93 -10.39 -27.24
CA PRO A 146 12.25 -9.38 -26.23
C PRO A 146 12.31 -10.03 -24.84
N VAL A 147 13.24 -9.57 -24.00
CA VAL A 147 13.67 -10.31 -22.79
C VAL A 147 12.70 -10.22 -21.60
N GLN A 148 11.42 -9.98 -21.82
CA GLN A 148 10.44 -9.79 -20.75
C GLN A 148 9.06 -10.37 -21.13
N PRO A 149 8.70 -11.53 -20.57
CA PRO A 149 7.34 -12.05 -20.65
C PRO A 149 6.31 -11.05 -20.12
N SER A 150 5.07 -11.13 -20.61
CA SER A 150 4.05 -10.16 -20.21
C SER A 150 2.64 -10.72 -20.18
N ILE A 151 1.86 -10.22 -19.21
CA ILE A 151 0.39 -10.27 -19.26
C ILE A 151 -0.09 -8.82 -19.41
N ALA A 152 -0.72 -8.49 -20.54
CA ALA A 152 -1.23 -7.15 -20.81
C ALA A 152 -2.76 -7.14 -20.76
N VAL A 153 -3.35 -6.27 -19.94
CA VAL A 153 -4.80 -6.03 -19.92
C VAL A 153 -5.06 -4.63 -20.45
N LEU A 154 -5.58 -4.55 -21.68
CA LEU A 154 -5.79 -3.28 -22.38
C LEU A 154 -7.13 -2.63 -22.06
N ARG A 155 -8.16 -3.44 -21.82
CA ARG A 155 -9.54 -3.05 -21.46
C ARG A 155 -10.13 -4.11 -20.53
N GLY A 156 -11.18 -3.77 -19.78
CA GLY A 156 -11.96 -4.74 -18.97
C GLY A 156 -11.32 -5.16 -17.64
N ASN A 157 -12.01 -6.02 -16.91
CA ASN A 157 -11.50 -6.65 -15.68
C ASN A 157 -11.48 -8.16 -15.90
N HIS A 158 -10.34 -8.80 -15.64
CA HIS A 158 -10.08 -10.20 -15.99
C HIS A 158 -9.53 -10.99 -14.83
N ALA A 159 -9.70 -12.31 -14.88
CA ALA A 159 -9.22 -13.22 -13.85
C ALA A 159 -8.42 -14.38 -14.46
N ILE A 160 -7.35 -14.77 -13.78
CA ILE A 160 -6.61 -16.01 -14.03
C ILE A 160 -6.74 -16.85 -12.77
N ASN A 161 -7.36 -18.01 -12.92
CA ASN A 161 -7.73 -18.93 -11.85
C ASN A 161 -6.86 -20.19 -11.82
N VAL A 162 -5.72 -20.13 -12.51
CA VAL A 162 -4.64 -21.13 -12.52
C VAL A 162 -3.34 -20.51 -11.99
N PRO A 163 -2.41 -21.29 -11.40
CA PRO A 163 -1.12 -20.77 -10.99
C PRO A 163 -0.35 -20.15 -12.15
N VAL A 164 0.44 -19.11 -11.88
CA VAL A 164 1.28 -18.43 -12.88
C VAL A 164 2.75 -18.64 -12.55
N VAL A 165 3.54 -19.13 -13.52
CA VAL A 165 4.98 -19.39 -13.34
C VAL A 165 5.81 -18.29 -13.99
N LEU A 166 6.65 -17.63 -13.20
CA LEU A 166 7.60 -16.59 -13.59
C LEU A 166 8.95 -17.21 -13.96
N SER A 167 9.11 -17.72 -15.17
CA SER A 167 10.36 -18.42 -15.56
C SER A 167 11.56 -17.47 -15.63
N ASN A 168 11.38 -16.31 -16.25
CA ASN A 168 12.40 -15.25 -16.36
C ASN A 168 11.84 -13.85 -16.09
N GLY A 169 10.81 -13.79 -15.25
CA GLY A 169 10.11 -12.57 -14.82
C GLY A 169 8.89 -12.26 -15.69
N VAL A 170 7.92 -11.50 -15.19
CA VAL A 170 6.71 -11.14 -15.93
C VAL A 170 6.35 -9.69 -15.69
N ASN A 171 6.07 -8.96 -16.78
CA ASN A 171 5.39 -7.67 -16.70
C ASN A 171 3.87 -7.82 -16.84
N ALA A 172 3.16 -7.66 -15.74
CA ALA A 172 1.72 -7.46 -15.70
C ALA A 172 1.39 -5.99 -16.01
N SER A 173 1.12 -5.68 -17.28
CA SER A 173 0.78 -4.33 -17.74
C SER A 173 -0.73 -4.13 -17.79
N VAL A 174 -1.27 -3.36 -16.84
CA VAL A 174 -2.73 -3.15 -16.69
C VAL A 174 -3.09 -1.69 -16.98
N SER A 175 -3.87 -1.44 -18.03
CA SER A 175 -4.30 -0.11 -18.47
C SER A 175 -5.17 0.65 -17.45
N LEU A 176 -5.31 1.96 -17.63
CA LEU A 176 -6.17 2.78 -16.78
C LEU A 176 -7.63 2.27 -16.77
N ASN A 177 -8.26 2.21 -15.59
CA ASN A 177 -9.61 1.70 -15.38
C ASN A 177 -9.82 0.22 -15.76
N THR A 178 -8.75 -0.58 -15.77
CA THR A 178 -8.79 -2.03 -16.02
C THR A 178 -8.22 -2.80 -14.84
N GLY A 179 -8.46 -4.11 -14.82
CA GLY A 179 -8.11 -4.97 -13.70
C GLY A 179 -7.66 -6.35 -14.13
N LEU A 180 -6.65 -6.89 -13.44
CA LEU A 180 -6.24 -8.29 -13.52
C LEU A 180 -6.23 -8.88 -12.12
N THR A 181 -6.98 -9.96 -11.89
CA THR A 181 -6.94 -10.73 -10.66
C THR A 181 -6.25 -12.06 -10.90
N LEU A 182 -5.19 -12.36 -10.14
CA LEU A 182 -4.55 -13.66 -10.08
C LEU A 182 -5.05 -14.36 -8.81
N ASN A 183 -5.97 -15.32 -9.01
CA ASN A 183 -6.64 -16.02 -7.90
C ASN A 183 -5.85 -17.22 -7.37
N LYS A 184 -4.74 -17.57 -8.02
CA LYS A 184 -3.84 -18.66 -7.62
C LYS A 184 -2.41 -18.14 -7.51
N SER A 185 -1.56 -18.94 -6.87
CA SER A 185 -0.18 -18.57 -6.55
C SER A 185 0.62 -18.18 -7.80
N VAL A 186 1.36 -17.09 -7.69
CA VAL A 186 2.45 -16.75 -8.60
C VAL A 186 3.76 -17.29 -8.02
N TYR A 187 4.54 -18.04 -8.80
CA TYR A 187 5.82 -18.60 -8.33
C TYR A 187 6.88 -18.69 -9.42
N GLY A 188 8.13 -18.98 -9.06
CA GLY A 188 9.23 -19.20 -10.02
C GLY A 188 10.46 -18.33 -9.74
N THR A 189 11.45 -18.39 -10.62
CA THR A 189 12.76 -17.73 -10.42
C THR A 189 12.77 -16.24 -10.80
N GLY A 190 11.74 -15.76 -11.51
CA GLY A 190 11.67 -14.42 -12.05
C GLY A 190 11.00 -13.37 -11.17
N SER A 191 11.21 -12.09 -11.50
CA SER A 191 10.54 -10.94 -10.87
C SER A 191 9.10 -10.75 -11.34
N LEU A 192 8.24 -10.24 -10.44
CA LEU A 192 6.93 -9.73 -10.81
C LEU A 192 7.00 -8.22 -11.01
N ILE A 193 6.68 -7.75 -12.21
CA ILE A 193 6.64 -6.33 -12.57
C ILE A 193 5.18 -5.94 -12.82
N LYS A 194 4.69 -4.92 -12.13
CA LYS A 194 3.39 -4.30 -12.38
C LYS A 194 3.58 -2.95 -13.08
N SER A 195 3.05 -2.80 -14.30
CA SER A 195 3.02 -1.52 -15.02
C SER A 195 1.60 -1.09 -15.41
N GLY A 196 1.48 0.13 -15.93
CA GLY A 196 0.19 0.72 -16.33
C GLY A 196 -0.66 1.17 -15.14
N ALA A 197 -1.62 2.06 -15.38
CA ALA A 197 -2.36 2.76 -14.32
C ALA A 197 -3.50 1.95 -13.66
N GLY A 198 -3.83 0.75 -14.15
CA GLY A 198 -4.88 -0.10 -13.60
C GLY A 198 -4.43 -0.97 -12.43
N SER A 199 -5.27 -1.93 -12.05
CA SER A 199 -5.11 -2.73 -10.84
C SER A 199 -4.68 -4.17 -11.12
N LEU A 200 -3.63 -4.64 -10.45
CA LEU A 200 -3.31 -6.05 -10.31
C LEU A 200 -3.68 -6.49 -8.90
N ILE A 201 -4.48 -7.55 -8.78
CA ILE A 201 -4.93 -8.12 -7.51
C ILE A 201 -4.30 -9.51 -7.36
N LEU A 202 -3.59 -9.73 -6.26
CA LEU A 202 -3.05 -11.04 -5.89
C LEU A 202 -3.88 -11.59 -4.73
N ALA A 203 -4.63 -12.67 -4.99
CA ALA A 203 -5.55 -13.24 -4.01
C ALA A 203 -5.02 -14.49 -3.28
N SER A 204 -3.73 -14.76 -3.45
CA SER A 204 -3.04 -15.93 -2.91
C SER A 204 -1.66 -15.58 -2.40
N THR A 205 -1.04 -16.49 -1.66
CA THR A 205 0.38 -16.43 -1.30
C THR A 205 1.23 -16.68 -2.54
N ASN A 206 2.18 -15.78 -2.80
CA ASN A 206 3.05 -15.81 -3.97
C ASN A 206 4.49 -16.05 -3.56
N ARG A 207 5.19 -16.93 -4.29
CA ARG A 207 6.53 -17.39 -3.94
C ARG A 207 7.44 -17.43 -5.15
N TYR A 208 8.14 -16.34 -5.40
CA TYR A 208 9.13 -16.24 -6.46
C TYR A 208 10.42 -15.65 -5.94
N ASP A 209 11.53 -15.94 -6.62
CA ASP A 209 12.87 -15.58 -6.15
C ASP A 209 13.25 -14.14 -6.52
N GLY A 210 12.66 -13.61 -7.60
CA GLY A 210 12.92 -12.26 -8.06
C GLY A 210 12.17 -11.17 -7.29
N ASP A 211 12.56 -9.92 -7.53
CA ASP A 211 11.94 -8.77 -6.87
C ASP A 211 10.48 -8.53 -7.28
N THR A 212 9.75 -7.80 -6.43
CA THR A 212 8.46 -7.20 -6.77
C THR A 212 8.69 -5.75 -7.20
N VAL A 213 8.32 -5.39 -8.42
CA VAL A 213 8.48 -4.04 -8.96
C VAL A 213 7.13 -3.47 -9.37
N VAL A 214 6.75 -2.31 -8.85
CA VAL A 214 5.51 -1.61 -9.21
C VAL A 214 5.86 -0.28 -9.88
N ASN A 215 5.87 -0.29 -11.21
CA ASN A 215 6.18 0.87 -12.04
C ASN A 215 4.99 1.85 -12.17
N GLY A 216 3.78 1.42 -11.83
CA GLY A 216 2.59 2.26 -11.87
C GLY A 216 1.29 1.51 -11.55
N GLY A 217 0.27 2.27 -11.16
CA GLY A 217 -1.05 1.75 -10.81
C GLY A 217 -1.05 1.00 -9.48
N LEU A 218 -2.11 0.22 -9.27
CA LEU A 218 -2.34 -0.47 -8.00
C LEU A 218 -1.90 -1.94 -8.08
N LEU A 219 -1.05 -2.37 -7.16
CA LEU A 219 -0.89 -3.77 -6.75
C LEU A 219 -1.64 -3.93 -5.42
N LYS A 220 -2.69 -4.76 -5.40
CA LYS A 220 -3.51 -4.99 -4.20
C LYS A 220 -3.41 -6.45 -3.77
N LEU A 221 -3.17 -6.65 -2.49
CA LEU A 221 -3.17 -7.97 -1.87
C LEU A 221 -4.58 -8.33 -1.37
N VAL A 222 -4.89 -9.62 -1.27
CA VAL A 222 -6.13 -10.09 -0.64
C VAL A 222 -5.79 -11.14 0.41
N PRO A 223 -5.55 -10.73 1.68
CA PRO A 223 -5.32 -11.67 2.77
C PRO A 223 -6.58 -12.47 3.10
N LEU A 224 -6.41 -13.49 3.95
CA LEU A 224 -7.53 -14.18 4.58
C LEU A 224 -8.41 -13.19 5.36
N PRO A 225 -9.70 -13.49 5.54
CA PRO A 225 -10.57 -12.72 6.42
C PRO A 225 -9.96 -12.58 7.81
N ASP A 226 -10.03 -11.37 8.35
CA ASP A 226 -9.65 -11.07 9.73
C ASP A 226 -10.34 -12.03 10.73
N GLY A 227 -9.63 -12.44 11.77
CA GLY A 227 -10.08 -13.43 12.75
C GLY A 227 -9.97 -14.89 12.30
N THR A 228 -9.43 -15.19 11.11
CA THR A 228 -9.11 -16.58 10.72
C THR A 228 -8.00 -17.14 11.60
N GLN A 229 -8.26 -18.29 12.24
CA GLN A 229 -7.36 -18.95 13.21
C GLN A 229 -6.74 -20.23 12.65
N ALA A 230 -7.41 -20.86 11.69
CA ALA A 230 -6.91 -21.99 10.95
C ALA A 230 -7.57 -22.02 9.57
N TYR A 231 -6.79 -22.34 8.54
CA TYR A 231 -7.26 -22.44 7.17
C TYR A 231 -6.54 -23.58 6.45
N TYR A 232 -7.25 -24.67 6.17
CA TYR A 232 -6.70 -25.86 5.53
C TYR A 232 -7.22 -25.95 4.11
N THR A 233 -6.35 -25.72 3.14
CA THR A 233 -6.71 -25.80 1.72
C THR A 233 -6.67 -27.22 1.19
N PHE A 234 -5.84 -28.09 1.79
CA PHE A 234 -5.63 -29.48 1.35
C PHE A 234 -5.02 -29.60 -0.06
N ASP A 235 -4.30 -28.57 -0.52
CA ASP A 235 -3.69 -28.52 -1.86
C ASP A 235 -2.33 -29.20 -1.96
N ASP A 236 -1.60 -29.36 -0.85
CA ASP A 236 -0.27 -29.99 -0.87
C ASP A 236 -0.39 -31.50 -0.62
N PRO A 237 -0.16 -32.36 -1.63
CA PRO A 237 -0.23 -33.81 -1.46
C PRO A 237 0.83 -34.37 -0.48
N ASN A 238 1.92 -33.64 -0.26
CA ASN A 238 2.98 -34.02 0.69
C ASN A 238 2.70 -33.53 2.11
N HIS A 239 1.89 -32.48 2.25
CA HIS A 239 1.51 -31.88 3.53
C HIS A 239 -0.01 -31.62 3.58
N LEU A 240 -0.80 -32.68 3.42
CA LEU A 240 -2.26 -32.57 3.28
C LEU A 240 -2.93 -31.79 4.43
N GLY A 241 -2.40 -31.88 5.65
CA GLY A 241 -2.91 -31.15 6.81
C GLY A 241 -2.32 -29.75 7.00
N ALA A 242 -1.62 -29.17 6.02
CA ALA A 242 -0.97 -27.87 6.19
C ALA A 242 -1.99 -26.76 6.46
N ASP A 243 -1.75 -25.99 7.53
CA ASP A 243 -2.46 -24.73 7.78
C ASP A 243 -1.82 -23.60 6.96
N SER A 244 -2.64 -22.89 6.19
CA SER A 244 -2.28 -21.71 5.41
C SER A 244 -2.60 -20.40 6.13
N SER A 245 -3.10 -20.46 7.38
CA SER A 245 -3.18 -19.29 8.26
C SER A 245 -1.79 -18.91 8.83
N ALA A 246 -1.69 -17.79 9.54
CA ALA A 246 -0.44 -17.37 10.18
C ALA A 246 -0.05 -18.14 11.46
N ARG A 247 -0.76 -19.23 11.81
CA ARG A 247 -0.60 -19.91 13.12
C ARG A 247 0.06 -21.28 13.07
N ASP A 248 0.50 -21.73 11.91
CA ASP A 248 1.13 -23.05 11.71
C ASP A 248 0.34 -24.18 12.40
N ASN A 249 -0.99 -24.12 12.31
CA ASN A 249 -1.89 -25.08 12.91
C ASN A 249 -1.93 -26.43 12.15
N HIS A 250 -0.82 -26.84 11.51
CA HIS A 250 -0.72 -28.06 10.71
C HIS A 250 -1.30 -29.29 11.43
N LEU A 251 -2.09 -30.06 10.69
CA LEU A 251 -2.68 -31.32 11.08
C LEU A 251 -1.84 -32.49 10.58
N VAL A 252 -1.98 -33.61 11.28
CA VAL A 252 -1.40 -34.89 10.92
C VAL A 252 -2.49 -35.94 10.80
N ALA A 253 -2.20 -37.07 10.17
CA ALA A 253 -3.12 -38.21 10.15
C ALA A 253 -3.45 -38.66 11.57
N GLY A 254 -4.74 -38.77 11.89
CA GLY A 254 -5.24 -39.29 13.15
C GLY A 254 -5.50 -40.78 13.06
N THR A 255 -6.68 -41.14 12.55
CA THR A 255 -7.08 -42.52 12.26
C THR A 255 -7.17 -42.74 10.76
N GLY A 256 -7.04 -44.01 10.33
CA GLY A 256 -7.14 -44.38 8.92
C GLY A 256 -6.06 -43.76 8.04
N SER A 257 -6.35 -43.68 6.75
CA SER A 257 -5.47 -43.06 5.74
C SER A 257 -6.27 -42.00 4.99
N PRO A 258 -6.27 -40.75 5.45
CA PRO A 258 -6.77 -39.64 4.65
C PRO A 258 -5.88 -39.48 3.42
N THR A 259 -6.47 -39.18 2.27
CA THR A 259 -5.74 -39.11 1.00
C THR A 259 -5.99 -37.80 0.30
N TYR A 260 -4.96 -37.30 -0.38
CA TYR A 260 -5.09 -36.21 -1.32
C TYR A 260 -5.96 -36.62 -2.51
N SER A 261 -6.73 -35.68 -3.03
CA SER A 261 -7.48 -35.77 -4.28
C SER A 261 -7.21 -34.52 -5.09
N ASP A 262 -6.95 -34.66 -6.39
CA ASP A 262 -6.84 -33.56 -7.34
C ASP A 262 -8.22 -32.93 -7.68
N ALA A 263 -9.31 -33.64 -7.41
CA ALA A 263 -10.68 -33.19 -7.66
C ALA A 263 -11.25 -32.16 -6.65
N GLY A 264 -10.44 -31.22 -6.15
CA GLY A 264 -10.88 -30.14 -5.25
C GLY A 264 -11.70 -29.06 -5.94
N VAL A 265 -12.35 -28.20 -5.15
CA VAL A 265 -13.07 -27.02 -5.70
C VAL A 265 -12.05 -25.98 -6.16
N PHE A 266 -10.96 -25.85 -5.40
CA PHE A 266 -9.90 -24.89 -5.71
C PHE A 266 -8.53 -25.51 -5.50
N GLY A 267 -8.12 -26.42 -6.38
CA GLY A 267 -6.85 -27.14 -6.28
C GLY A 267 -7.12 -28.56 -5.80
N GLY A 268 -6.33 -29.02 -4.83
CA GLY A 268 -6.51 -30.33 -4.20
C GLY A 268 -7.65 -30.35 -3.18
N ALA A 269 -7.94 -31.52 -2.65
CA ALA A 269 -8.89 -31.72 -1.56
C ALA A 269 -8.48 -32.89 -0.67
N LEU A 270 -8.97 -32.85 0.57
CA LEU A 270 -8.92 -33.98 1.48
C LEU A 270 -10.02 -34.98 1.15
N TYR A 271 -9.66 -36.21 0.80
CA TYR A 271 -10.59 -37.33 0.84
C TYR A 271 -10.50 -38.08 2.18
N VAL A 272 -11.65 -38.29 2.80
CA VAL A 272 -11.82 -39.15 3.97
C VAL A 272 -12.82 -40.27 3.65
N ASN A 273 -12.49 -41.49 4.06
CA ASN A 273 -13.26 -42.69 3.70
C ASN A 273 -14.35 -43.08 4.72
N GLY A 274 -14.68 -42.20 5.67
CA GLY A 274 -15.57 -42.51 6.80
C GLY A 274 -14.88 -43.08 8.04
N SER A 275 -13.62 -43.52 7.94
CA SER A 275 -12.76 -43.96 9.06
C SER A 275 -11.46 -43.16 9.18
N SER A 276 -11.09 -42.43 8.12
CA SER A 276 -9.92 -41.56 8.05
C SER A 276 -10.16 -40.19 8.69
N THR A 277 -9.20 -39.68 9.45
CA THR A 277 -9.27 -38.35 10.09
C THR A 277 -7.93 -37.64 10.08
N LEU A 278 -7.96 -36.31 10.16
CA LEU A 278 -6.82 -35.46 10.51
C LEU A 278 -7.00 -34.90 11.93
N ILE A 279 -5.92 -34.79 12.68
CA ILE A 279 -5.89 -34.29 14.06
C ILE A 279 -4.69 -33.38 14.28
N ARG A 280 -4.70 -32.66 15.40
CA ARG A 280 -3.51 -32.05 15.99
C ARG A 280 -3.33 -32.59 17.41
N GLN A 281 -2.10 -33.01 17.75
CA GLN A 281 -1.78 -33.56 19.08
C GLN A 281 -1.95 -32.51 20.18
N THR A 282 -1.45 -31.30 19.91
CA THR A 282 -1.70 -30.11 20.73
C THR A 282 -2.91 -29.38 20.17
N PHE A 283 -3.80 -28.88 21.03
CA PHE A 283 -4.95 -28.10 20.55
C PHE A 283 -4.47 -26.91 19.68
N PRO A 284 -5.10 -26.67 18.51
CA PRO A 284 -4.67 -25.59 17.61
C PRO A 284 -4.73 -24.22 18.30
N ALA A 285 -3.68 -23.41 18.13
CA ALA A 285 -3.62 -22.08 18.71
C ALA A 285 -4.70 -21.18 18.10
N GLY A 286 -5.40 -20.42 18.95
CA GLY A 286 -6.43 -19.47 18.52
C GLY A 286 -7.78 -20.07 18.15
N VAL A 287 -7.90 -21.40 17.93
CA VAL A 287 -9.22 -22.01 17.66
C VAL A 287 -10.19 -21.75 18.82
N PRO A 288 -11.45 -21.33 18.57
CA PRO A 288 -12.31 -20.77 19.61
C PRO A 288 -12.63 -21.76 20.75
N THR A 289 -12.51 -21.31 22.00
CA THR A 289 -12.86 -22.07 23.21
C THR A 289 -13.75 -21.25 24.13
N GLY A 290 -14.27 -21.86 25.19
CA GLY A 290 -15.21 -21.21 26.10
C GLY A 290 -16.44 -20.70 25.34
N SER A 291 -16.77 -19.44 25.55
CA SER A 291 -17.87 -18.74 24.87
C SER A 291 -17.39 -17.78 23.77
N THR A 292 -16.20 -18.01 23.21
CA THR A 292 -15.67 -17.16 22.12
C THR A 292 -16.55 -17.30 20.87
N PRO A 293 -16.94 -16.18 20.21
CA PRO A 293 -17.58 -16.20 18.89
C PRO A 293 -16.80 -17.03 17.86
N TYR A 294 -17.47 -17.51 16.81
CA TYR A 294 -16.78 -18.31 15.80
C TYR A 294 -17.44 -18.30 14.43
N THR A 295 -16.65 -18.68 13.43
CA THR A 295 -17.12 -19.17 12.13
C THR A 295 -16.43 -20.49 11.79
N ILE A 296 -17.19 -21.44 11.25
CA ILE A 296 -16.66 -22.62 10.57
C ILE A 296 -17.21 -22.58 9.14
N ALA A 297 -16.35 -22.64 8.12
CA ALA A 297 -16.74 -22.68 6.72
C ALA A 297 -15.89 -23.71 5.97
N LEU A 298 -16.47 -24.47 5.05
CA LEU A 298 -15.76 -25.45 4.22
C LEU A 298 -16.56 -25.79 2.98
N TRP A 299 -15.87 -26.31 1.96
CA TRP A 299 -16.48 -27.03 0.84
C TRP A 299 -16.55 -28.52 1.14
N MET A 300 -17.66 -29.14 0.76
CA MET A 300 -17.86 -30.59 0.91
C MET A 300 -18.45 -31.21 -0.35
N ARG A 301 -18.03 -32.44 -0.66
CA ARG A 301 -18.67 -33.31 -1.67
C ARG A 301 -18.88 -34.69 -1.10
N ASP A 302 -20.13 -35.14 -1.10
CA ASP A 302 -20.50 -36.45 -0.54
C ASP A 302 -20.05 -37.60 -1.45
N ASP A 303 -19.55 -38.68 -0.85
CA ASP A 303 -19.26 -39.95 -1.54
C ASP A 303 -19.93 -41.13 -0.79
N GLY A 304 -21.23 -40.99 -0.50
CA GLY A 304 -21.97 -41.99 0.27
C GLY A 304 -21.69 -41.93 1.77
N SER A 305 -21.57 -40.73 2.33
CA SER A 305 -21.43 -40.51 3.78
C SER A 305 -22.67 -40.98 4.56
N PRO A 306 -22.54 -41.40 5.83
CA PRO A 306 -23.70 -41.53 6.70
C PRO A 306 -24.51 -40.22 6.78
N ASN A 307 -25.81 -40.32 7.08
CA ASN A 307 -26.67 -39.14 7.29
C ASN A 307 -26.18 -38.20 8.42
N THR A 308 -25.25 -38.67 9.23
CA THR A 308 -24.65 -37.96 10.37
C THR A 308 -23.14 -37.75 10.19
N GLY A 309 -22.60 -37.89 8.98
CA GLY A 309 -21.17 -37.72 8.70
C GLY A 309 -20.62 -36.38 9.16
N GLY A 310 -19.55 -36.40 9.96
CA GLY A 310 -18.96 -35.23 10.60
C GLY A 310 -17.81 -34.60 9.83
N PHE A 311 -17.81 -33.28 9.69
CA PHE A 311 -16.76 -32.57 8.96
C PHE A 311 -15.60 -32.18 9.87
N CYS A 312 -15.91 -31.50 10.97
CA CYS A 312 -14.92 -31.09 11.96
C CYS A 312 -15.56 -30.90 13.33
N GLY A 313 -14.74 -30.93 14.37
CA GLY A 313 -15.14 -30.49 15.68
C GLY A 313 -14.06 -30.53 16.73
N TRP A 314 -14.38 -29.98 17.90
CA TRP A 314 -13.51 -29.96 19.06
C TRP A 314 -14.29 -29.89 20.37
N GLY A 315 -13.63 -30.20 21.48
CA GLY A 315 -14.15 -30.16 22.84
C GLY A 315 -14.61 -31.51 23.40
N ASN A 316 -15.39 -31.47 24.46
CA ASN A 316 -15.91 -32.64 25.16
C ASN A 316 -17.34 -32.96 24.71
N ASN A 317 -17.65 -34.25 24.61
CA ASN A 317 -19.02 -34.76 24.43
C ASN A 317 -19.83 -34.64 25.73
N ALA A 318 -19.97 -33.42 26.24
CA ALA A 318 -20.70 -33.07 27.44
C ALA A 318 -21.44 -31.74 27.20
N ASN A 319 -22.52 -31.50 27.94
CA ASN A 319 -23.45 -30.40 27.67
C ASN A 319 -22.76 -29.04 27.47
N ASN A 320 -22.91 -28.48 26.28
CA ASN A 320 -22.30 -27.22 25.81
C ASN A 320 -20.77 -27.19 25.67
N GLN A 321 -20.08 -28.33 25.81
CA GLN A 321 -18.62 -28.39 25.92
C GLN A 321 -17.88 -28.73 24.62
N CYS A 322 -18.60 -28.88 23.51
CA CYS A 322 -18.01 -29.07 22.19
C CYS A 322 -18.52 -28.07 21.16
N ASN A 323 -17.87 -28.03 20.01
CA ASN A 323 -18.41 -27.43 18.80
C ASN A 323 -18.17 -28.40 17.64
N ASN A 324 -19.24 -28.91 17.04
CA ASN A 324 -19.18 -29.95 16.03
C ASN A 324 -20.09 -29.62 14.85
N LEU A 325 -19.58 -29.73 13.63
CA LEU A 325 -20.34 -29.53 12.40
C LEU A 325 -20.46 -30.86 11.62
N ARG A 326 -21.69 -31.22 11.23
CA ARG A 326 -21.99 -32.46 10.51
C ARG A 326 -23.24 -32.37 9.64
N LEU A 327 -23.44 -33.38 8.80
CA LEU A 327 -24.71 -33.62 8.09
C LEU A 327 -25.87 -33.94 9.05
N ALA A 328 -27.09 -33.61 8.61
CA ALA A 328 -28.36 -34.02 9.20
C ALA A 328 -29.29 -34.56 8.10
N GLY A 329 -28.88 -35.69 7.51
CA GLY A 329 -29.48 -36.25 6.30
C GLY A 329 -29.04 -35.53 5.03
N ALA A 330 -29.68 -35.88 3.91
CA ALA A 330 -29.41 -35.30 2.59
C ALA A 330 -29.78 -33.81 2.46
N HIS A 331 -30.77 -33.37 3.24
CA HIS A 331 -31.34 -32.02 3.18
C HIS A 331 -31.16 -31.28 4.51
N GLY A 332 -30.04 -31.47 5.20
CA GLY A 332 -29.84 -30.86 6.50
C GLY A 332 -28.39 -30.79 6.99
N LEU A 333 -28.15 -29.85 7.89
CA LEU A 333 -26.89 -29.63 8.60
C LEU A 333 -27.14 -29.53 10.10
N LYS A 334 -26.13 -29.89 10.88
CA LYS A 334 -26.17 -29.78 12.34
C LYS A 334 -24.85 -29.24 12.88
N ASN A 335 -24.94 -28.12 13.58
CA ASN A 335 -23.88 -27.62 14.45
C ASN A 335 -24.33 -27.81 15.90
N TYR A 336 -23.61 -28.62 16.66
CA TYR A 336 -24.03 -28.98 18.01
C TYR A 336 -22.96 -28.70 19.06
N TRP A 337 -23.43 -28.26 20.23
CA TRP A 337 -22.62 -28.07 21.44
C TRP A 337 -22.80 -29.19 22.46
N TYR A 338 -23.49 -30.26 22.07
CA TYR A 338 -23.92 -31.39 22.90
C TYR A 338 -25.09 -31.01 23.82
N ALA A 339 -26.23 -31.68 23.62
CA ALA A 339 -27.52 -31.40 24.27
C ALA A 339 -28.10 -29.97 24.04
N ASN A 340 -27.35 -29.12 23.35
CA ASN A 340 -27.77 -27.80 22.87
C ASN A 340 -27.38 -27.75 21.40
N ASP A 341 -28.32 -28.15 20.54
CA ASP A 341 -28.06 -28.46 19.13
C ASP A 341 -28.74 -27.45 18.20
N PHE A 342 -28.04 -27.00 17.17
CA PHE A 342 -28.61 -26.20 16.08
C PHE A 342 -28.63 -27.02 14.81
N GLU A 343 -29.83 -27.33 14.34
CA GLU A 343 -30.06 -28.26 13.23
C GLU A 343 -30.98 -27.61 12.19
N VAL A 344 -30.64 -27.70 10.91
CA VAL A 344 -31.52 -27.32 9.81
C VAL A 344 -31.92 -28.59 9.06
N SER A 345 -33.19 -28.70 8.72
CA SER A 345 -33.77 -29.83 7.99
C SER A 345 -34.71 -29.32 6.90
N GLY A 346 -34.83 -30.05 5.79
CA GLY A 346 -35.70 -29.68 4.68
C GLY A 346 -35.12 -28.57 3.79
N LEU A 347 -33.79 -28.53 3.66
CA LEU A 347 -33.11 -27.68 2.69
C LEU A 347 -33.60 -28.00 1.27
N SER A 348 -33.75 -26.97 0.44
CA SER A 348 -34.03 -27.15 -0.99
C SER A 348 -32.88 -27.83 -1.72
N THR A 349 -31.65 -27.60 -1.27
CA THR A 349 -30.42 -28.21 -1.79
C THR A 349 -30.24 -29.61 -1.19
N ASN A 350 -29.87 -30.58 -2.02
CA ASN A 350 -29.46 -31.93 -1.59
C ASN A 350 -27.94 -31.95 -1.41
N LEU A 351 -27.44 -31.91 -0.18
CA LEU A 351 -26.01 -31.91 0.13
C LEU A 351 -25.29 -33.24 -0.17
N LYS A 352 -26.05 -34.26 -0.59
CA LYS A 352 -25.56 -35.61 -0.89
C LYS A 352 -25.82 -36.00 -2.35
N ASP A 353 -25.96 -35.03 -3.25
CA ASP A 353 -26.15 -35.26 -4.69
C ASP A 353 -24.84 -35.62 -5.43
N GLY A 354 -23.70 -35.52 -4.76
CA GLY A 354 -22.38 -35.79 -5.34
C GLY A 354 -21.72 -34.55 -5.93
N GLU A 355 -22.34 -33.38 -5.82
CA GLU A 355 -21.77 -32.09 -6.21
C GLU A 355 -21.08 -31.40 -5.01
N TRP A 356 -20.27 -30.39 -5.32
CA TRP A 356 -19.61 -29.57 -4.31
C TRP A 356 -20.57 -28.53 -3.74
N HIS A 357 -20.66 -28.48 -2.41
CA HIS A 357 -21.44 -27.48 -1.68
C HIS A 357 -20.58 -26.74 -0.67
N HIS A 358 -20.77 -25.43 -0.58
CA HIS A 358 -20.15 -24.63 0.48
C HIS A 358 -21.09 -24.59 1.68
N ILE A 359 -20.60 -24.98 2.86
CA ILE A 359 -21.36 -24.95 4.10
C ILE A 359 -20.66 -24.08 5.12
N ALA A 360 -21.42 -23.30 5.89
CA ALA A 360 -20.86 -22.52 6.98
C ALA A 360 -21.81 -22.37 8.17
N VAL A 361 -21.24 -22.12 9.33
CA VAL A 361 -21.96 -21.71 10.54
C VAL A 361 -21.21 -20.57 11.22
N THR A 362 -21.93 -19.52 11.63
CA THR A 362 -21.41 -18.39 12.38
C THR A 362 -22.13 -18.26 13.71
N TRP A 363 -21.43 -17.82 14.75
CA TRP A 363 -22.02 -17.47 16.05
C TRP A 363 -21.32 -16.24 16.64
N ASP A 364 -22.07 -15.18 16.91
CA ASP A 364 -21.54 -13.87 17.33
C ASP A 364 -21.52 -13.66 18.86
N GLY A 365 -21.82 -14.71 19.63
CA GLY A 365 -22.03 -14.64 21.08
C GLY A 365 -23.52 -14.61 21.48
N LEU A 366 -24.41 -14.31 20.53
CA LEU A 366 -25.86 -14.20 20.76
C LEU A 366 -26.66 -14.94 19.70
N THR A 367 -26.27 -14.82 18.44
CA THR A 367 -27.00 -15.28 17.26
C THR A 367 -26.16 -16.28 16.50
N GLN A 368 -26.77 -17.42 16.15
CA GLN A 368 -26.17 -18.43 15.30
C GLN A 368 -26.85 -18.44 13.94
N THR A 369 -26.07 -18.47 12.85
CA THR A 369 -26.57 -18.58 11.47
C THR A 369 -25.89 -19.72 10.73
N MET A 370 -26.65 -20.53 10.00
CA MET A 370 -26.14 -21.54 9.06
C MET A 370 -26.32 -21.05 7.61
N TYR A 371 -25.36 -21.41 6.77
CA TYR A 371 -25.32 -21.07 5.36
C TYR A 371 -25.09 -22.31 4.50
N VAL A 372 -25.72 -22.33 3.33
CA VAL A 372 -25.47 -23.30 2.25
C VAL A 372 -25.31 -22.51 0.95
N ASP A 373 -24.23 -22.75 0.23
CA ASP A 373 -23.86 -22.08 -1.03
C ASP A 373 -23.94 -20.55 -0.92
N GLY A 374 -23.45 -20.04 0.20
CA GLY A 374 -23.39 -18.61 0.52
C GLY A 374 -24.71 -17.99 1.01
N VAL A 375 -25.81 -18.74 0.96
CA VAL A 375 -27.15 -18.27 1.35
C VAL A 375 -27.45 -18.64 2.81
N PRO A 376 -27.90 -17.70 3.66
CA PRO A 376 -28.34 -18.03 5.02
C PRO A 376 -29.61 -18.91 4.97
N VAL A 377 -29.54 -20.11 5.55
CA VAL A 377 -30.64 -21.09 5.55
C VAL A 377 -31.38 -21.15 6.89
N ARG A 378 -30.74 -20.72 7.99
CA ARG A 378 -31.38 -20.61 9.31
C ARG A 378 -30.60 -19.65 10.20
N THR A 379 -31.32 -18.81 10.96
CA THR A 379 -30.77 -17.93 12.00
C THR A 379 -31.57 -18.06 13.29
N THR A 380 -30.90 -18.11 14.44
CA THR A 380 -31.58 -18.15 15.75
C THR A 380 -30.70 -17.64 16.89
N SER A 381 -31.31 -17.12 17.96
CA SER A 381 -30.58 -16.71 19.16
C SER A 381 -30.24 -17.91 20.04
N ARG A 382 -28.99 -18.01 20.50
CA ARG A 382 -28.47 -19.12 21.31
C ARG A 382 -27.39 -18.64 22.27
N THR A 383 -27.39 -19.21 23.46
CA THR A 383 -26.40 -18.96 24.51
C THR A 383 -25.94 -20.27 25.15
N GLY A 384 -24.87 -20.22 25.95
CA GLY A 384 -24.43 -21.32 26.79
C GLY A 384 -23.23 -22.11 26.29
N LEU A 385 -22.65 -21.78 25.13
CA LEU A 385 -21.42 -22.40 24.64
C LEU A 385 -20.26 -22.26 25.64
N ASN A 386 -19.59 -23.37 25.93
CA ASN A 386 -18.39 -23.46 26.73
C ASN A 386 -17.43 -24.52 26.16
N ALA A 387 -17.05 -24.37 24.88
CA ALA A 387 -16.25 -25.36 24.15
C ALA A 387 -14.89 -25.56 24.82
N GLN A 388 -14.48 -26.81 25.04
CA GLN A 388 -13.18 -27.12 25.65
C GLN A 388 -12.07 -27.14 24.60
N GLY A 389 -10.88 -26.66 24.96
CA GLY A 389 -9.70 -26.61 24.08
C GLY A 389 -8.98 -27.95 23.94
N ILE A 390 -9.70 -29.01 23.54
CA ILE A 390 -9.19 -30.38 23.39
C ILE A 390 -9.89 -31.09 22.22
N ASN A 391 -9.38 -32.26 21.82
CA ASN A 391 -10.02 -33.17 20.85
C ASN A 391 -10.33 -32.55 19.48
N PHE A 392 -9.47 -31.67 18.96
CA PHE A 392 -9.64 -31.11 17.62
C PHE A 392 -9.48 -32.19 16.54
N VAL A 393 -10.47 -32.30 15.65
CA VAL A 393 -10.49 -33.30 14.60
C VAL A 393 -11.18 -32.80 13.32
N VAL A 394 -10.67 -33.25 12.17
CA VAL A 394 -11.23 -33.05 10.82
C VAL A 394 -11.50 -34.43 10.18
N GLY A 395 -12.59 -34.54 9.43
CA GLY A 395 -13.12 -35.80 8.88
C GLY A 395 -14.08 -36.54 9.81
N LYS A 396 -14.32 -36.02 11.03
CA LYS A 396 -15.38 -36.49 11.94
C LYS A 396 -15.79 -35.39 12.92
N THR A 397 -16.76 -35.73 13.78
CA THR A 397 -17.05 -34.99 15.01
C THR A 397 -16.39 -35.63 16.23
N THR A 398 -16.37 -34.94 17.37
CA THR A 398 -15.84 -35.47 18.64
C THR A 398 -16.58 -36.72 19.16
N SER A 399 -17.77 -37.03 18.63
CA SER A 399 -18.62 -38.19 19.02
C SER A 399 -18.70 -39.31 17.97
N ASP A 400 -17.71 -39.38 17.07
CA ASP A 400 -17.33 -40.58 16.29
C ASP A 400 -18.05 -40.92 14.97
N VAL A 401 -18.96 -40.09 14.44
CA VAL A 401 -19.44 -40.32 13.06
C VAL A 401 -18.49 -39.66 12.05
N GLY A 402 -17.72 -40.49 11.34
CA GLY A 402 -16.85 -40.07 10.26
C GLY A 402 -17.62 -39.67 9.00
N PHE A 403 -17.11 -38.66 8.31
CA PHE A 403 -17.58 -38.28 6.98
C PHE A 403 -16.90 -39.14 5.92
N LYS A 404 -17.66 -39.57 4.91
CA LYS A 404 -17.12 -40.21 3.70
C LYS A 404 -17.34 -39.30 2.50
N GLY A 405 -16.25 -38.75 1.97
CA GLY A 405 -16.28 -37.79 0.88
C GLY A 405 -15.07 -36.86 0.90
N TYR A 406 -15.23 -35.74 0.21
CA TYR A 406 -14.19 -34.75 0.01
C TYR A 406 -14.48 -33.51 0.87
N ILE A 407 -13.46 -32.99 1.54
CA ILE A 407 -13.46 -31.74 2.28
C ILE A 407 -12.40 -30.85 1.65
N ASP A 408 -12.75 -29.60 1.42
CA ASP A 408 -11.85 -28.62 0.83
C ASP A 408 -12.02 -27.27 1.55
N ASN A 409 -10.94 -26.49 1.64
CA ASN A 409 -10.94 -25.11 2.14
C ASN A 409 -11.61 -24.91 3.51
N LEU A 410 -11.22 -25.72 4.50
CA LEU A 410 -11.74 -25.61 5.87
C LEU A 410 -11.16 -24.37 6.56
N LEU A 411 -12.01 -23.37 6.80
CA LEU A 411 -11.73 -22.15 7.55
C LEU A 411 -12.38 -22.19 8.94
N ILE A 412 -11.61 -21.85 9.96
CA ILE A 412 -12.09 -21.62 11.33
C ILE A 412 -11.65 -20.22 11.76
N ALA A 413 -12.60 -19.41 12.22
CA ALA A 413 -12.37 -18.07 12.74
C ALA A 413 -12.94 -17.87 14.14
N ASP A 414 -12.37 -16.93 14.91
CA ASP A 414 -12.78 -16.54 16.27
C ASP A 414 -13.81 -15.40 16.31
N ARG A 415 -14.49 -15.21 15.18
CA ARG A 415 -15.57 -14.25 15.03
C ARG A 415 -16.64 -14.78 14.10
N ALA A 416 -17.85 -14.26 14.25
CA ALA A 416 -18.90 -14.45 13.25
C ALA A 416 -18.64 -13.57 12.03
N PHE A 417 -18.57 -14.19 10.84
CA PHE A 417 -18.59 -13.45 9.59
C PHE A 417 -20.00 -13.03 9.18
N THR A 418 -20.07 -11.90 8.47
CA THR A 418 -21.32 -11.43 7.87
C THR A 418 -21.71 -12.31 6.69
N ALA A 419 -22.97 -12.24 6.25
CA ALA A 419 -23.41 -12.97 5.06
C ALA A 419 -22.55 -12.64 3.81
N ALA A 420 -22.18 -11.36 3.63
CA ALA A 420 -21.28 -10.95 2.56
C ALA A 420 -19.87 -11.55 2.71
N GLY A 421 -19.36 -11.65 3.95
CA GLY A 421 -18.09 -12.32 4.24
C GLY A 421 -18.12 -13.81 3.88
N ILE A 422 -19.21 -14.51 4.20
CA ILE A 422 -19.40 -15.93 3.82
C ILE A 422 -19.45 -16.10 2.30
N VAL A 423 -20.13 -15.21 1.57
CA VAL A 423 -20.13 -15.21 0.10
C VAL A 423 -18.72 -14.98 -0.46
N ALA A 424 -17.95 -14.05 0.12
CA ALA A 424 -16.57 -13.79 -0.30
C ALA A 424 -15.62 -14.97 -0.02
N ILE A 425 -15.80 -15.67 1.10
CA ILE A 425 -15.05 -16.89 1.44
C ILE A 425 -15.33 -17.97 0.41
N MET A 426 -16.60 -18.20 0.11
CA MET A 426 -17.04 -19.16 -0.90
C MET A 426 -16.48 -18.84 -2.31
N GLN A 427 -16.44 -17.56 -2.70
CA GLN A 427 -16.19 -17.18 -4.10
C GLN A 427 -14.73 -16.84 -4.43
N THR A 428 -13.93 -16.35 -3.47
CA THR A 428 -12.67 -15.64 -3.83
C THR A 428 -11.49 -15.81 -2.87
N LEU A 429 -11.68 -16.32 -1.64
CA LEU A 429 -10.59 -16.36 -0.65
C LEU A 429 -9.88 -17.69 -0.67
N MET A 430 -9.14 -17.94 -1.74
CA MET A 430 -8.38 -19.16 -1.86
C MET A 430 -6.90 -18.91 -2.09
N HIS A 431 -6.10 -19.52 -1.20
CA HIS A 431 -4.64 -19.56 -1.12
C HIS A 431 -3.95 -18.37 -0.43
N SER A 432 -4.66 -17.39 0.13
CA SER A 432 -3.98 -16.34 0.88
C SER A 432 -3.56 -16.84 2.27
N GLY A 433 -2.35 -16.51 2.70
CA GLY A 433 -2.03 -16.38 4.11
C GLY A 433 -2.44 -14.99 4.60
N SER A 434 -2.65 -14.81 5.90
CA SER A 434 -2.77 -13.46 6.46
C SER A 434 -1.44 -12.70 6.43
N ASN A 435 -0.31 -13.43 6.26
CA ASN A 435 1.04 -12.91 6.35
C ASN A 435 1.84 -13.31 5.09
N GLY A 436 2.66 -12.39 4.56
CA GLY A 436 3.68 -12.71 3.55
C GLY A 436 3.15 -13.17 2.20
N LEU A 437 2.04 -12.56 1.74
CA LEU A 437 1.50 -12.81 0.39
C LEU A 437 2.48 -12.51 -0.76
N LEU A 438 3.48 -11.66 -0.54
CA LEU A 438 4.61 -11.45 -1.44
C LEU A 438 5.88 -12.08 -0.87
N PRO A 439 6.89 -12.42 -1.71
CA PRO A 439 8.10 -13.07 -1.24
C PRO A 439 8.89 -12.23 -0.24
N PRO A 440 9.17 -12.74 0.98
CA PRO A 440 9.83 -11.96 2.02
C PRO A 440 11.32 -11.73 1.78
N GLU A 441 11.98 -12.56 0.94
CA GLU A 441 13.38 -12.37 0.55
C GLU A 441 13.56 -11.41 -0.63
N GLY A 442 12.49 -11.12 -1.39
CA GLY A 442 12.54 -10.22 -2.53
C GLY A 442 12.59 -8.75 -2.10
N ALA A 443 13.23 -7.91 -2.91
CA ALA A 443 13.12 -6.47 -2.74
C ALA A 443 11.76 -5.98 -3.27
N LEU A 444 11.22 -4.93 -2.65
CA LEU A 444 10.11 -4.16 -3.18
C LEU A 444 10.64 -2.86 -3.80
N HIS A 445 10.36 -2.63 -5.08
CA HIS A 445 10.63 -1.36 -5.77
C HIS A 445 9.33 -0.70 -6.21
N LEU A 446 9.03 0.48 -5.68
CA LEU A 446 7.83 1.26 -6.03
C LEU A 446 8.26 2.51 -6.79
N ALA A 447 7.97 2.58 -8.09
CA ALA A 447 8.21 3.79 -8.87
C ALA A 447 7.09 4.84 -8.64
N THR A 448 7.23 5.99 -9.27
CA THR A 448 6.22 7.06 -9.23
C THR A 448 4.86 6.56 -9.71
N GLY A 449 3.82 6.81 -8.91
CA GLY A 449 2.46 6.38 -9.21
C GLY A 449 2.23 4.86 -9.04
N GLY A 450 3.25 4.11 -8.60
CA GLY A 450 3.11 2.74 -8.15
C GLY A 450 2.59 2.70 -6.71
N VAL A 451 1.57 1.87 -6.47
CA VAL A 451 0.94 1.71 -5.16
C VAL A 451 0.89 0.24 -4.78
N LEU A 452 1.39 -0.11 -3.60
CA LEU A 452 1.09 -1.37 -2.92
C LEU A 452 0.00 -1.14 -1.88
N ASP A 453 -1.13 -1.83 -2.01
CA ASP A 453 -2.18 -1.89 -0.99
C ASP A 453 -2.09 -3.24 -0.25
N LEU A 454 -1.65 -3.17 1.00
CA LEU A 454 -1.52 -4.30 1.92
C LEU A 454 -2.88 -4.93 2.24
N ASN A 455 -3.96 -4.14 2.22
CA ASN A 455 -5.34 -4.61 2.39
C ASN A 455 -5.54 -5.57 3.58
N GLY A 456 -4.88 -5.30 4.73
CA GLY A 456 -4.95 -6.15 5.92
C GLY A 456 -3.92 -7.28 6.00
N ALA A 457 -2.95 -7.32 5.09
CA ALA A 457 -1.89 -8.32 5.09
C ALA A 457 -0.59 -7.78 5.70
N ASP A 458 -0.01 -8.51 6.65
CA ASP A 458 1.36 -8.29 7.07
C ASP A 458 2.31 -8.64 5.91
N GLN A 459 3.34 -7.82 5.70
CA GLN A 459 4.34 -8.05 4.64
C GLN A 459 5.75 -7.85 5.16
N SER A 460 6.68 -8.64 4.62
CA SER A 460 8.11 -8.49 4.86
C SER A 460 8.84 -8.36 3.53
N PHE A 461 9.91 -7.57 3.48
CA PHE A 461 10.78 -7.45 2.30
C PHE A 461 12.24 -7.36 2.71
N SER A 462 13.12 -7.85 1.85
CA SER A 462 14.57 -7.72 2.06
C SER A 462 15.02 -6.28 2.03
N SER A 463 14.43 -5.48 1.15
CA SER A 463 14.59 -4.03 1.09
C SER A 463 13.35 -3.34 0.52
N LEU A 464 13.15 -2.08 0.90
CA LEU A 464 12.09 -1.20 0.39
C LEU A 464 12.74 -0.04 -0.37
N ASN A 465 12.41 0.10 -1.66
CA ASN A 465 13.07 1.04 -2.56
C ASN A 465 12.08 1.85 -3.40
N GLY A 466 12.53 3.01 -3.86
CA GLY A 466 11.79 3.84 -4.81
C GLY A 466 11.02 4.99 -4.14
N VAL A 467 10.00 5.50 -4.83
CA VAL A 467 9.30 6.75 -4.53
C VAL A 467 7.77 6.64 -4.64
N GLY A 468 7.23 5.42 -4.75
CA GLY A 468 5.80 5.18 -4.81
C GLY A 468 5.14 5.15 -3.42
N ARG A 469 4.03 4.44 -3.29
CA ARG A 469 3.22 4.44 -2.06
C ARG A 469 2.95 3.04 -1.55
N VAL A 470 3.17 2.83 -0.25
CA VAL A 470 2.63 1.69 0.49
C VAL A 470 1.42 2.19 1.28
N MET A 471 0.30 1.49 1.20
CA MET A 471 -0.88 1.80 1.99
C MET A 471 -1.53 0.55 2.54
N ASN A 472 -2.37 0.72 3.56
CA ASN A 472 -3.31 -0.30 3.98
C ASN A 472 -4.75 0.25 3.89
N SER A 473 -5.55 -0.30 2.98
CA SER A 473 -6.98 0.03 2.87
C SER A 473 -7.87 -0.68 3.89
N SER A 474 -7.35 -1.68 4.61
CA SER A 474 -8.08 -2.34 5.70
C SER A 474 -8.09 -1.45 6.95
N PRO A 475 -9.19 -1.44 7.72
CA PRO A 475 -9.20 -0.80 9.04
C PRO A 475 -8.35 -1.58 10.08
N ALA A 476 -8.03 -2.86 9.82
CA ALA A 476 -7.16 -3.64 10.69
C ALA A 476 -5.70 -3.20 10.49
N ALA A 477 -4.98 -3.02 11.61
CA ALA A 477 -3.57 -2.69 11.57
C ALA A 477 -2.73 -3.85 11.01
N VAL A 478 -1.70 -3.51 10.24
CA VAL A 478 -0.75 -4.47 9.65
C VAL A 478 0.68 -4.06 9.93
N THR A 479 1.59 -5.02 9.92
CA THR A 479 3.03 -4.79 10.04
C THR A 479 3.70 -4.87 8.67
N LEU A 480 4.44 -3.82 8.31
CA LEU A 480 5.39 -3.80 7.21
C LEU A 480 6.81 -3.96 7.77
N THR A 481 7.43 -5.11 7.53
CA THR A 481 8.79 -5.42 7.98
C THR A 481 9.80 -5.24 6.86
N VAL A 482 10.88 -4.50 7.09
CA VAL A 482 11.89 -4.19 6.07
C VAL A 482 13.29 -4.44 6.60
N GLY A 483 14.14 -5.06 5.77
CA GLY A 483 15.58 -5.13 6.00
C GLY A 483 16.14 -6.54 6.23
N SER A 484 15.36 -7.60 5.96
CA SER A 484 15.85 -8.99 6.08
C SER A 484 17.06 -9.29 5.18
N GLY A 485 17.29 -8.47 4.15
CA GLY A 485 18.47 -8.57 3.26
C GLY A 485 19.77 -8.06 3.87
N ASN A 486 19.75 -7.39 5.03
CA ASN A 486 20.92 -6.81 5.70
C ASN A 486 21.70 -5.77 4.86
N THR A 487 21.08 -5.20 3.83
CA THR A 487 21.65 -4.17 2.97
C THR A 487 21.01 -2.82 3.24
N ASP A 488 21.75 -1.74 2.99
CA ASP A 488 21.19 -0.39 3.01
C ASP A 488 20.16 -0.21 1.89
N CYS A 489 19.05 0.48 2.19
CA CYS A 489 18.01 0.80 1.21
C CYS A 489 17.44 2.20 1.46
N THR A 490 16.83 2.78 0.43
CA THR A 490 16.27 4.12 0.48
C THR A 490 14.88 4.13 -0.13
N PHE A 491 13.92 4.64 0.65
CA PHE A 491 12.54 4.83 0.23
C PHE A 491 12.15 6.30 0.36
N GLY A 492 12.02 6.95 -0.78
CA GLY A 492 11.55 8.34 -0.90
C GLY A 492 10.07 8.42 -1.25
N GLY A 493 9.29 7.41 -0.87
CA GLY A 493 7.84 7.32 -1.11
C GLY A 493 7.02 7.59 0.15
N THR A 494 5.73 7.24 0.13
CA THR A 494 4.86 7.33 1.33
C THR A 494 4.50 5.96 1.89
N ILE A 495 4.31 5.90 3.21
CA ILE A 495 3.71 4.79 3.94
C ILE A 495 2.51 5.35 4.71
N ASP A 496 1.30 4.86 4.42
CA ASP A 496 0.05 5.43 4.94
C ASP A 496 -0.93 4.37 5.48
N GLY A 497 -1.85 4.82 6.34
CA GLY A 497 -2.91 4.00 6.91
C GLY A 497 -2.50 3.31 8.21
N PRO A 498 -3.30 2.35 8.70
CA PRO A 498 -2.98 1.60 9.91
C PRO A 498 -1.88 0.57 9.59
N VAL A 499 -0.66 1.07 9.44
CA VAL A 499 0.57 0.32 9.21
C VAL A 499 1.53 0.56 10.38
N THR A 500 2.07 -0.51 10.95
CA THR A 500 3.21 -0.49 11.85
C THR A 500 4.46 -0.78 11.02
N LEU A 501 5.48 0.07 11.11
CA LEU A 501 6.74 -0.13 10.39
C LEU A 501 7.74 -0.85 11.29
N ALA A 502 8.27 -1.99 10.86
CA ALA A 502 9.34 -2.71 11.57
C ALA A 502 10.62 -2.72 10.74
N LYS A 503 11.67 -2.05 11.22
CA LYS A 503 13.01 -2.09 10.65
C LYS A 503 13.83 -3.20 11.33
N ILE A 504 14.26 -4.18 10.55
CA ILE A 504 15.07 -5.33 10.98
C ILE A 504 16.38 -5.42 10.21
N GLY A 505 17.26 -6.35 10.59
CA GLY A 505 18.53 -6.59 9.92
C GLY A 505 19.57 -5.48 10.12
N SER A 506 20.82 -5.77 9.77
CA SER A 506 21.96 -4.89 10.09
C SER A 506 22.10 -3.66 9.18
N GLY A 507 21.47 -3.66 8.00
CA GLY A 507 21.52 -2.55 7.05
C GLY A 507 20.72 -1.33 7.52
N SER A 508 20.77 -0.26 6.74
CA SER A 508 20.04 0.99 7.00
C SER A 508 18.77 1.07 6.14
N LEU A 509 17.70 1.65 6.69
CA LEU A 509 16.53 2.09 5.92
C LEU A 509 16.48 3.61 5.98
N ALA A 510 16.77 4.27 4.86
CA ALA A 510 16.62 5.71 4.75
C ALA A 510 15.22 6.05 4.20
N LEU A 511 14.43 6.74 5.02
CA LEU A 511 13.15 7.28 4.62
C LEU A 511 13.36 8.76 4.23
N SER A 512 13.08 9.10 2.97
CA SER A 512 13.19 10.47 2.45
C SER A 512 11.86 11.09 2.04
N GLY A 513 10.78 10.32 2.15
CA GLY A 513 9.41 10.77 1.93
C GLY A 513 8.59 10.94 3.20
N ILE A 514 7.32 11.32 3.06
CA ILE A 514 6.39 11.47 4.19
C ILE A 514 5.86 10.09 4.60
N ASN A 515 6.04 9.70 5.86
CA ASN A 515 5.53 8.44 6.39
C ASN A 515 4.46 8.73 7.45
N GLY A 516 3.20 8.73 7.02
CA GLY A 516 2.02 9.04 7.84
C GLY A 516 1.32 7.80 8.41
N HIS A 517 2.06 6.70 8.58
CA HIS A 517 1.53 5.45 9.09
C HIS A 517 1.12 5.56 10.56
N GLN A 518 0.02 4.90 10.92
CA GLN A 518 -0.68 5.12 12.20
C GLN A 518 -0.37 4.06 13.28
N GLY A 519 0.25 2.93 12.90
CA GLY A 519 0.48 1.78 13.78
C GLY A 519 1.75 1.83 14.63
N GLY A 520 2.57 2.88 14.50
CA GLY A 520 3.86 3.02 15.19
C GLY A 520 5.06 2.54 14.36
N THR A 521 6.24 2.63 14.95
CA THR A 521 7.52 2.20 14.33
C THR A 521 8.39 1.46 15.34
N THR A 522 8.97 0.34 14.93
CA THR A 522 9.94 -0.42 15.71
C THR A 522 11.24 -0.53 14.92
N VAL A 523 12.36 -0.15 15.53
CA VAL A 523 13.70 -0.37 14.99
C VAL A 523 14.35 -1.49 15.82
N ALA A 524 14.22 -2.72 15.33
CA ALA A 524 14.71 -3.91 16.02
C ALA A 524 16.21 -4.15 15.80
N ALA A 525 16.76 -3.70 14.67
CA ALA A 525 18.19 -3.79 14.36
C ALA A 525 18.60 -2.81 13.24
N GLY A 526 19.91 -2.52 13.17
CA GLY A 526 20.48 -1.63 12.18
C GLY A 526 20.06 -0.17 12.40
N THR A 527 19.99 0.59 11.32
CA THR A 527 19.70 2.04 11.38
C THR A 527 18.42 2.39 10.62
N LEU A 528 17.56 3.20 11.22
CA LEU A 528 16.51 3.96 10.51
C LEU A 528 17.00 5.39 10.34
N VAL A 529 17.15 5.86 9.10
CA VAL A 529 17.57 7.23 8.78
C VAL A 529 16.35 8.02 8.31
N LEU A 530 16.13 9.20 8.88
CA LEU A 530 15.00 10.07 8.57
C LEU A 530 15.48 11.32 7.87
N THR A 531 15.65 11.20 6.57
CA THR A 531 16.12 12.30 5.74
C THR A 531 14.94 13.20 5.36
N SER A 532 14.92 14.47 5.79
CA SER A 532 14.00 15.44 5.19
C SER A 532 14.71 16.13 4.03
N PRO A 533 14.21 16.12 2.78
CA PRO A 533 14.73 17.03 1.78
C PRO A 533 14.56 18.46 2.33
N SER A 534 15.62 19.27 2.36
CA SER A 534 15.55 20.67 2.79
C SER A 534 14.56 21.42 1.90
N ILE A 535 13.31 21.50 2.34
CA ILE A 535 12.23 22.02 1.53
C ILE A 535 12.43 23.51 1.24
N GLU A 536 13.04 24.24 2.18
CA GLU A 536 13.39 25.66 2.00
C GLU A 536 14.35 25.88 0.83
N SER A 537 15.36 25.03 0.68
CA SER A 537 16.30 25.12 -0.45
C SER A 537 15.61 24.88 -1.80
N LEU A 538 14.68 23.92 -1.84
CA LEU A 538 13.87 23.64 -3.02
C LEU A 538 12.92 24.81 -3.32
N LEU A 539 12.17 25.30 -2.33
CA LEU A 539 11.25 26.43 -2.47
C LEU A 539 11.97 27.71 -2.94
N ALA A 540 13.20 27.94 -2.50
CA ALA A 540 14.02 29.06 -2.98
C ALA A 540 14.36 28.97 -4.49
N THR A 541 14.34 27.76 -5.08
CA THR A 541 14.50 27.57 -6.53
C THR A 541 13.19 27.70 -7.33
N SER A 542 12.05 27.88 -6.65
CA SER A 542 10.78 28.13 -7.33
C SER A 542 10.87 29.39 -8.19
N HIS A 543 10.22 29.38 -9.35
CA HIS A 543 10.18 30.53 -10.24
C HIS A 543 9.34 31.66 -9.65
N ALA A 544 8.17 31.30 -9.10
CA ALA A 544 7.31 32.22 -8.36
C ALA A 544 6.76 31.55 -7.10
N TRP A 545 6.72 32.31 -6.00
CA TRP A 545 6.22 31.85 -4.71
C TRP A 545 5.53 32.99 -3.96
N PHE A 546 4.24 32.82 -3.73
CA PHE A 546 3.36 33.77 -3.04
C PHE A 546 2.78 33.11 -1.80
N ASP A 547 3.06 33.67 -0.62
CA ASP A 547 2.72 33.11 0.68
C ASP A 547 1.94 34.14 1.52
N ALA A 548 0.67 33.87 1.82
CA ALA A 548 -0.20 34.84 2.50
C ALA A 548 0.05 34.83 4.02
N ALA A 549 0.69 33.78 4.54
CA ALA A 549 1.09 33.69 5.94
C ALA A 549 2.24 34.65 6.25
N ASP A 550 3.06 34.96 5.25
CA ASP A 550 4.20 35.87 5.38
C ASP A 550 3.75 37.32 5.23
N SER A 551 3.32 37.92 6.34
CA SER A 551 2.87 39.31 6.39
C SER A 551 3.88 40.32 5.83
N ALA A 552 5.19 40.01 5.83
CA ALA A 552 6.22 40.89 5.28
C ALA A 552 6.16 41.00 3.74
N THR A 553 5.49 40.05 3.08
CA THR A 553 5.28 40.06 1.63
C THR A 553 4.03 40.82 1.20
N LEU A 554 3.15 41.20 2.14
CA LEU A 554 1.86 41.82 1.83
C LEU A 554 1.91 43.33 2.07
N THR A 555 1.65 44.10 1.01
CA THR A 555 1.38 45.54 1.12
C THR A 555 -0.13 45.76 1.02
N THR A 556 -0.74 46.36 2.05
CA THR A 556 -2.18 46.65 2.08
C THR A 556 -2.48 48.14 2.04
N ASN A 557 -3.62 48.52 1.45
CA ASN A 557 -4.17 49.87 1.59
C ASN A 557 -4.91 50.04 2.93
N ALA A 558 -5.45 51.24 3.18
CA ALA A 558 -6.20 51.56 4.40
C ALA A 558 -7.50 50.73 4.59
N ALA A 559 -8.01 50.11 3.53
CA ALA A 559 -9.18 49.23 3.56
C ALA A 559 -8.81 47.75 3.80
N GLY A 560 -7.53 47.43 4.03
CA GLY A 560 -7.05 46.05 4.24
C GLY A 560 -6.91 45.24 2.94
N GLN A 561 -7.02 45.89 1.78
CA GLN A 561 -6.86 45.25 0.49
C GLN A 561 -5.38 45.22 0.08
N VAL A 562 -4.93 44.07 -0.39
CA VAL A 562 -3.56 43.83 -0.86
C VAL A 562 -3.36 44.56 -2.19
N THR A 563 -2.48 45.57 -2.17
CA THR A 563 -2.09 46.31 -3.38
C THR A 563 -0.87 45.68 -4.05
N LEU A 564 -0.04 44.98 -3.28
CA LEU A 564 1.13 44.23 -3.75
C LEU A 564 1.37 42.99 -2.86
N TRP A 565 1.64 41.85 -3.50
CA TRP A 565 2.09 40.61 -2.87
C TRP A 565 3.47 40.25 -3.44
N ALA A 566 4.50 40.38 -2.60
CA ALA A 566 5.88 40.20 -3.02
C ALA A 566 6.18 38.73 -3.37
N ASN A 567 6.93 38.52 -4.44
CA ASN A 567 7.36 37.18 -4.85
C ASN A 567 8.60 36.75 -4.06
N LYS A 568 8.54 35.56 -3.44
CA LYS A 568 9.64 34.91 -2.72
C LYS A 568 10.53 34.03 -3.61
N GLY A 569 10.07 33.71 -4.81
CA GLY A 569 10.77 32.83 -5.75
C GLY A 569 11.98 33.49 -6.41
N ALA A 570 12.78 32.68 -7.11
CA ALA A 570 14.04 33.05 -7.74
C ALA A 570 13.93 34.20 -8.77
N ALA A 571 12.75 34.46 -9.34
CA ALA A 571 12.54 35.61 -10.22
C ALA A 571 12.50 36.96 -9.47
N GLY A 572 12.44 36.94 -8.14
CA GLY A 572 12.43 38.11 -7.28
C GLY A 572 11.31 39.10 -7.58
N ALA A 573 11.57 40.38 -7.30
CA ALA A 573 10.57 41.45 -7.39
C ALA A 573 9.99 41.72 -8.79
N ALA A 574 10.60 41.16 -9.84
CA ALA A 574 10.06 41.24 -11.21
C ALA A 574 8.71 40.53 -11.34
N LEU A 575 8.46 39.52 -10.50
CA LEU A 575 7.19 38.80 -10.43
C LEU A 575 6.35 39.14 -9.20
N ASP A 576 6.62 40.24 -8.49
CA ASP A 576 5.65 40.72 -7.49
C ASP A 576 4.26 40.84 -8.13
N ALA A 577 3.22 40.44 -7.40
CA ALA A 577 1.86 40.50 -7.88
C ALA A 577 1.19 41.81 -7.43
N GLU A 578 0.71 42.62 -8.37
CA GLU A 578 0.01 43.88 -8.13
C GLU A 578 -1.49 43.75 -8.44
N GLN A 579 -2.29 44.58 -7.78
CA GLN A 579 -3.73 44.68 -8.07
C GLN A 579 -4.00 44.96 -9.56
N ILE A 580 -4.95 44.23 -10.15
CA ILE A 580 -5.33 44.46 -11.55
C ILE A 580 -6.04 45.82 -11.73
N VAL A 581 -6.88 46.17 -10.76
CA VAL A 581 -7.58 47.47 -10.71
C VAL A 581 -6.95 48.30 -9.58
N PRO A 582 -6.40 49.50 -9.87
CA PRO A 582 -5.81 50.34 -8.84
C PRO A 582 -6.79 50.64 -7.69
N GLY A 583 -6.36 50.34 -6.46
CA GLY A 583 -7.14 50.50 -5.24
C GLY A 583 -8.07 49.34 -4.89
N ALA A 584 -8.15 48.28 -5.71
CA ALA A 584 -9.05 47.15 -5.50
C ALA A 584 -8.30 45.81 -5.63
N GLY A 585 -7.79 45.31 -4.51
CA GLY A 585 -7.14 44.01 -4.39
C GLY A 585 -7.82 43.09 -3.36
N PRO A 586 -7.41 41.80 -3.29
CA PRO A 586 -7.94 40.84 -2.33
C PRO A 586 -7.73 41.32 -0.88
N THR A 587 -8.59 40.91 0.05
CA THR A 587 -8.47 41.32 1.46
C THR A 587 -7.78 40.24 2.29
N VAL A 588 -6.87 40.62 3.19
CA VAL A 588 -6.23 39.67 4.11
C VAL A 588 -7.23 39.23 5.18
N THR A 589 -7.51 37.93 5.24
CA THR A 589 -8.33 37.34 6.32
C THR A 589 -7.41 36.65 7.31
N GLN A 590 -7.27 37.24 8.49
CA GLN A 590 -6.43 36.71 9.57
C GLN A 590 -7.04 35.46 10.20
N ASN A 591 -6.20 34.57 10.76
CA ASN A 591 -6.61 33.37 11.49
C ASN A 591 -7.61 32.47 10.71
N ALA A 592 -7.44 32.36 9.39
CA ALA A 592 -8.42 31.73 8.52
C ALA A 592 -8.17 30.24 8.32
N LEU A 593 -6.97 29.87 7.84
CA LEU A 593 -6.64 28.49 7.49
C LEU A 593 -5.49 28.01 8.36
N ASN A 594 -5.74 27.00 9.20
CA ASN A 594 -4.80 26.54 10.23
C ASN A 594 -4.27 27.66 11.15
N GLY A 595 -5.12 28.66 11.44
CA GLY A 595 -4.72 29.85 12.20
C GLY A 595 -3.84 30.85 11.44
N LEU A 596 -3.53 30.60 10.16
CA LEU A 596 -2.72 31.47 9.32
C LEU A 596 -3.58 32.39 8.43
N PRO A 597 -3.05 33.56 8.01
CA PRO A 597 -3.75 34.46 7.11
C PRO A 597 -3.88 33.91 5.69
N VAL A 598 -5.01 34.19 5.04
CA VAL A 598 -5.25 33.90 3.61
C VAL A 598 -5.69 35.16 2.88
N LEU A 599 -5.56 35.18 1.55
CA LEU A 599 -6.15 36.22 0.72
C LEU A 599 -7.57 35.85 0.32
N SER A 600 -8.54 36.62 0.82
CA SER A 600 -9.95 36.52 0.44
C SER A 600 -10.18 37.31 -0.85
N VAL A 601 -10.56 36.59 -1.90
CA VAL A 601 -10.89 37.12 -3.22
C VAL A 601 -12.42 37.25 -3.36
N ASP A 602 -12.89 38.46 -3.67
CA ASP A 602 -14.31 38.83 -3.72
C ASP A 602 -14.72 39.55 -5.02
N GLY A 603 -15.19 38.77 -5.99
CA GLY A 603 -15.72 39.30 -7.24
C GLY A 603 -14.62 39.72 -8.21
N THR A 604 -14.27 41.01 -8.22
CA THR A 604 -13.33 41.62 -9.20
C THR A 604 -11.95 41.91 -8.63
N THR A 605 -11.73 41.65 -7.34
CA THR A 605 -10.44 41.86 -6.67
C THR A 605 -9.47 40.74 -7.02
N SER A 606 -8.33 41.05 -7.62
CA SER A 606 -7.32 40.04 -7.95
C SER A 606 -5.96 40.68 -8.18
N LEU A 607 -4.93 39.85 -8.23
CA LEU A 607 -3.57 40.29 -8.49
C LEU A 607 -3.08 39.71 -9.81
N LYS A 608 -2.09 40.37 -10.40
CA LYS A 608 -1.31 39.87 -11.54
C LYS A 608 0.17 40.15 -11.30
N THR A 609 1.05 39.30 -11.80
CA THR A 609 2.49 39.60 -11.77
C THR A 609 2.80 40.88 -12.56
N LYS A 610 3.75 41.70 -12.08
CA LYS A 610 4.18 42.96 -12.73
C LYS A 610 4.66 42.73 -14.17
N THR A 611 5.35 41.61 -14.38
CA THR A 611 5.87 41.21 -15.69
C THR A 611 5.26 39.89 -16.14
N ASN A 612 5.49 39.54 -17.41
CA ASN A 612 5.16 38.22 -17.92
C ASN A 612 5.88 37.14 -17.13
N LEU A 613 5.24 35.98 -16.98
CA LEU A 613 5.76 34.89 -16.19
C LEU A 613 7.06 34.31 -16.76
N GLY A 614 7.32 34.45 -18.06
CA GLY A 614 8.45 33.82 -18.74
C GLY A 614 8.25 32.32 -18.99
N ILE A 615 7.00 31.86 -19.01
CA ILE A 615 6.62 30.48 -19.30
C ILE A 615 5.78 30.44 -20.57
N ALA A 616 6.32 29.82 -21.62
CA ALA A 616 5.68 29.72 -22.92
C ALA A 616 5.74 28.30 -23.49
N GLY A 617 4.91 28.03 -24.50
CA GLY A 617 4.98 26.83 -25.33
C GLY A 617 4.85 25.54 -24.54
N ALA A 618 5.64 24.54 -24.94
CA ALA A 618 5.58 23.18 -24.41
C ALA A 618 6.50 22.90 -23.22
N ALA A 619 7.06 23.93 -22.56
CA ALA A 619 8.00 23.78 -21.44
C ALA A 619 7.53 22.83 -20.32
N ASN A 620 8.45 22.28 -19.52
CA ASN A 620 8.06 21.53 -18.33
C ASN A 620 7.81 22.51 -17.18
N ARG A 621 6.83 22.21 -16.32
CA ARG A 621 6.46 23.10 -15.20
C ARG A 621 5.71 22.35 -14.12
N THR A 622 5.79 22.84 -12.90
CA THR A 622 5.01 22.35 -11.76
C THR A 622 4.38 23.51 -11.02
N LEU A 623 3.09 23.42 -10.72
CA LEU A 623 2.32 24.42 -9.98
C LEU A 623 1.65 23.76 -8.77
N PHE A 624 1.88 24.34 -7.61
CA PHE A 624 1.19 24.04 -6.37
C PHE A 624 0.31 25.22 -5.97
N ALA A 625 -0.85 24.92 -5.42
CA ALA A 625 -1.66 25.96 -4.79
C ALA A 625 -2.47 25.42 -3.61
N VAL A 626 -2.66 26.26 -2.60
CA VAL A 626 -3.58 26.03 -1.49
C VAL A 626 -4.66 27.10 -1.52
N GLY A 627 -5.92 26.66 -1.43
CA GLY A 627 -7.06 27.57 -1.43
C GLY A 627 -8.38 26.85 -1.27
N ASN A 628 -9.47 27.62 -1.25
CA ASN A 628 -10.82 27.08 -1.17
C ASN A 628 -11.77 27.86 -2.09
N ARG A 629 -12.93 27.28 -2.37
CA ARG A 629 -14.04 27.99 -3.01
C ARG A 629 -15.04 28.41 -1.95
N ARG A 630 -15.44 29.68 -1.92
CA ARG A 630 -16.35 30.20 -0.88
C ARG A 630 -17.82 29.87 -1.13
N ASN A 631 -18.25 29.79 -2.39
CA ASN A 631 -19.64 29.52 -2.76
C ASN A 631 -19.72 28.84 -4.14
N ASN A 632 -20.93 28.72 -4.71
CA ASN A 632 -21.11 28.05 -5.99
C ASN A 632 -20.52 28.79 -7.22
N SER A 633 -19.87 29.95 -7.04
CA SER A 633 -19.14 30.68 -8.09
C SER A 633 -17.79 30.02 -8.43
N SER A 634 -16.97 30.67 -9.26
CA SER A 634 -15.62 30.19 -9.62
C SER A 634 -14.57 30.73 -8.64
N ASN A 635 -13.58 29.91 -8.25
CA ASN A 635 -12.30 30.37 -7.71
C ASN A 635 -11.20 29.99 -8.70
N PHE A 636 -10.45 30.98 -9.19
CA PHE A 636 -9.31 30.79 -10.08
C PHE A 636 -8.04 31.08 -9.30
N ILE A 637 -7.40 30.03 -8.79
CA ILE A 637 -6.33 30.21 -7.81
C ILE A 637 -5.09 30.82 -8.49
N ALA A 638 -4.69 30.23 -9.61
CA ALA A 638 -3.60 30.73 -10.45
C ALA A 638 -3.88 30.45 -11.92
N HIS A 639 -3.60 31.42 -12.78
CA HIS A 639 -3.83 31.32 -14.22
C HIS A 639 -2.77 32.06 -15.02
N VAL A 640 -2.38 31.48 -16.16
CA VAL A 640 -1.45 32.04 -17.13
C VAL A 640 -1.96 31.73 -18.53
N GLY A 641 -1.70 32.62 -19.48
CA GLY A 641 -1.89 32.38 -20.90
C GLY A 641 -3.18 32.92 -21.50
N GLY A 642 -3.45 32.52 -22.75
CA GLY A 642 -4.51 33.10 -23.59
C GLY A 642 -5.85 32.37 -23.49
N ASN A 643 -6.90 32.98 -24.05
CA ASN A 643 -8.27 32.42 -24.11
C ASN A 643 -8.50 31.49 -25.31
N THR A 644 -7.43 31.02 -25.96
CA THR A 644 -7.48 30.09 -27.08
C THR A 644 -7.04 28.69 -26.62
N ASP A 645 -7.56 27.66 -27.28
CA ASP A 645 -7.27 26.28 -26.95
C ASP A 645 -5.76 26.02 -26.79
N ARG A 646 -5.39 25.39 -25.67
CA ARG A 646 -4.04 24.98 -25.26
C ARG A 646 -3.07 26.09 -24.90
N THR A 647 -3.51 27.35 -24.96
CA THR A 647 -2.62 28.50 -24.70
C THR A 647 -2.68 29.03 -23.29
N ALA A 648 -3.53 28.47 -22.42
CA ALA A 648 -3.55 28.75 -21.00
C ALA A 648 -3.13 27.55 -20.16
N PHE A 649 -2.70 27.82 -18.93
CA PHE A 649 -2.38 26.84 -17.89
C PHE A 649 -2.82 27.39 -16.53
N GLY A 650 -3.41 26.56 -15.68
CA GLY A 650 -3.74 26.98 -14.33
C GLY A 650 -4.57 26.00 -13.52
N LEU A 651 -5.01 26.49 -12.36
CA LEU A 651 -5.83 25.76 -11.39
C LEU A 651 -7.11 26.55 -11.10
N ALA A 652 -8.25 25.86 -11.13
CA ALA A 652 -9.55 26.49 -10.87
C ALA A 652 -10.51 25.52 -10.19
N SER A 653 -11.37 26.05 -9.32
CA SER A 653 -12.53 25.36 -8.76
C SER A 653 -13.79 26.09 -9.23
N GLN A 654 -14.63 25.46 -10.06
CA GLN A 654 -15.83 26.08 -10.64
C GLN A 654 -17.01 25.12 -10.61
N ARG A 655 -18.21 25.62 -10.27
CA ARG A 655 -19.47 24.87 -10.41
C ARG A 655 -19.40 23.42 -9.91
N GLU A 656 -18.78 23.22 -8.74
CA GLU A 656 -18.59 21.90 -8.15
C GLU A 656 -17.64 20.99 -8.93
N LEU A 657 -16.63 21.54 -9.59
CA LEU A 657 -15.56 20.79 -10.25
C LEU A 657 -14.22 21.48 -10.00
N PHE A 658 -13.18 20.70 -9.75
CA PHE A 658 -11.81 21.19 -9.80
C PHE A 658 -11.20 20.91 -11.18
N PHE A 659 -10.42 21.88 -11.67
CA PHE A 659 -9.74 21.87 -12.96
C PHE A 659 -8.25 22.14 -12.75
N ALA A 660 -7.42 21.18 -13.14
CA ALA A 660 -6.07 21.46 -13.59
C ALA A 660 -6.11 21.44 -15.13
N TYR A 661 -5.76 22.54 -15.78
CA TYR A 661 -6.08 22.69 -17.20
C TYR A 661 -4.93 23.22 -18.03
N THR A 662 -4.83 22.72 -19.27
CA THR A 662 -4.27 23.49 -20.38
C THR A 662 -5.37 23.78 -21.41
N TRP A 663 -6.23 24.73 -21.04
CA TRP A 663 -7.53 25.13 -21.63
C TRP A 663 -7.94 24.37 -22.91
N GLY A 664 -9.00 23.57 -22.82
CA GLY A 664 -9.70 23.01 -23.98
C GLY A 664 -10.32 21.64 -23.71
N PRO A 665 -11.28 21.18 -24.53
CA PRO A 665 -12.14 20.04 -24.23
C PRO A 665 -11.42 18.69 -24.07
N LYS A 666 -10.15 18.59 -24.46
CA LYS A 666 -9.32 17.37 -24.32
C LYS A 666 -8.17 17.50 -23.32
N ASN A 667 -7.98 18.69 -22.74
CA ASN A 667 -6.78 19.05 -21.98
C ASN A 667 -7.08 19.49 -20.54
N ASP A 668 -8.34 19.39 -20.13
CA ASP A 668 -8.79 19.73 -18.79
C ASP A 668 -8.88 18.46 -17.94
N MET A 669 -8.25 18.48 -16.78
CA MET A 669 -8.30 17.42 -15.79
C MET A 669 -9.34 17.78 -14.74
N THR A 670 -10.51 17.16 -14.89
CA THR A 670 -11.66 17.41 -14.03
C THR A 670 -11.77 16.39 -12.90
N PHE A 671 -12.08 16.87 -11.70
CA PHE A 671 -12.34 16.06 -10.50
C PHE A 671 -13.76 16.29 -9.96
N PRO A 672 -14.37 15.29 -9.28
CA PRO A 672 -15.71 15.39 -8.69
C PRO A 672 -15.89 16.54 -7.69
N ALA A 673 -17.16 16.88 -7.45
CA ALA A 673 -17.62 17.97 -6.60
C ALA A 673 -16.99 18.05 -5.22
N ARG A 674 -16.43 19.24 -4.92
CA ARG A 674 -15.83 19.59 -3.63
C ARG A 674 -16.75 20.54 -2.86
N PRO A 675 -16.99 20.33 -1.56
CA PRO A 675 -17.81 21.21 -0.74
C PRO A 675 -17.24 22.64 -0.68
N ASN A 676 -18.13 23.63 -0.52
CA ASN A 676 -17.71 25.01 -0.29
C ASN A 676 -17.01 25.15 1.08
N GLY A 677 -16.02 26.03 1.16
CA GLY A 677 -15.29 26.33 2.38
C GLY A 677 -14.24 25.28 2.80
N VAL A 678 -14.06 24.22 2.01
CA VAL A 678 -13.02 23.22 2.26
C VAL A 678 -11.73 23.68 1.57
N ALA A 679 -10.68 23.92 2.36
CA ALA A 679 -9.35 24.19 1.85
C ALA A 679 -8.67 22.90 1.40
N GLU A 680 -7.95 23.00 0.29
CA GLU A 680 -7.28 21.87 -0.33
C GLU A 680 -5.93 22.30 -0.87
N LEU A 681 -5.06 21.32 -1.04
CA LEU A 681 -3.83 21.40 -1.79
C LEU A 681 -4.08 20.86 -3.20
N TYR A 682 -3.56 21.57 -4.18
CA TYR A 682 -3.63 21.24 -5.58
C TYR A 682 -2.22 21.17 -6.17
N ASP A 683 -1.87 20.04 -6.77
CA ASP A 683 -0.58 19.81 -7.41
C ASP A 683 -0.83 19.63 -8.91
N PHE A 684 -0.05 20.30 -9.77
CA PHE A 684 -0.17 20.16 -11.21
C PHE A 684 1.19 20.23 -11.89
N VAL A 685 1.64 19.10 -12.45
CA VAL A 685 2.90 18.98 -13.18
C VAL A 685 2.64 18.72 -14.66
N ILE A 686 3.43 19.34 -15.50
CA ILE A 686 3.60 19.02 -16.91
C ILE A 686 5.06 18.60 -17.10
N ASP A 687 5.26 17.35 -17.50
CA ASP A 687 6.55 16.77 -17.83
C ASP A 687 6.51 16.13 -19.21
N ASN A 688 7.22 16.72 -20.17
CA ASN A 688 7.38 16.23 -21.54
C ASN A 688 6.05 15.88 -22.24
N GLY A 689 5.04 16.73 -22.05
CA GLY A 689 3.71 16.55 -22.64
C GLY A 689 2.78 15.60 -21.87
N THR A 690 3.23 15.00 -20.78
CA THR A 690 2.34 14.32 -19.82
C THR A 690 2.01 15.27 -18.69
N ALA A 691 0.75 15.38 -18.33
CA ALA A 691 0.33 16.20 -17.23
C ALA A 691 -0.39 15.38 -16.16
N THR A 692 0.01 15.60 -14.92
CA THR A 692 -0.51 14.91 -13.74
C THR A 692 -1.01 15.95 -12.76
N ALA A 693 -2.24 15.79 -12.28
CA ALA A 693 -2.84 16.67 -11.30
C ALA A 693 -3.32 15.87 -10.11
N THR A 694 -3.13 16.42 -8.91
CA THR A 694 -3.53 15.82 -7.65
C THR A 694 -4.29 16.85 -6.81
N VAL A 695 -5.36 16.41 -6.15
CA VAL A 695 -6.13 17.20 -5.18
C VAL A 695 -6.06 16.50 -3.83
N ILE A 696 -5.61 17.22 -2.81
CA ILE A 696 -5.41 16.71 -1.46
C ILE A 696 -6.20 17.57 -0.47
N GLY A 697 -7.22 17.00 0.14
CA GLY A 697 -7.99 17.62 1.23
C GLY A 697 -7.81 16.85 2.55
N PRO A 698 -8.50 17.25 3.63
CA PRO A 698 -8.45 16.56 4.93
C PRO A 698 -8.71 15.05 4.83
N ASP A 699 -9.71 14.66 4.03
CA ASP A 699 -10.14 13.26 3.85
C ASP A 699 -10.14 12.84 2.38
N THR A 700 -9.33 13.46 1.51
CA THR A 700 -9.40 13.17 0.07
C THR A 700 -8.04 13.21 -0.59
N PHE A 701 -7.78 12.20 -1.42
CA PHE A 701 -6.69 12.18 -2.38
C PHE A 701 -7.26 11.79 -3.75
N LEU A 702 -7.23 12.71 -4.71
CA LEU A 702 -7.65 12.45 -6.09
C LEU A 702 -6.46 12.70 -7.01
N SER A 703 -6.17 11.81 -7.94
CA SER A 703 -5.14 12.02 -8.93
C SER A 703 -5.60 11.61 -10.31
N LYS A 704 -5.13 12.31 -11.33
CA LYS A 704 -5.41 12.02 -12.74
C LYS A 704 -4.14 12.30 -13.53
N SER A 705 -3.97 11.62 -14.68
CA SER A 705 -2.92 11.93 -15.65
C SER A 705 -3.48 11.90 -17.06
N ILE A 706 -3.03 12.83 -17.92
CA ILE A 706 -3.39 12.88 -19.34
C ILE A 706 -2.16 13.24 -20.18
N THR A 707 -2.13 12.80 -21.43
CA THR A 707 -1.21 13.36 -22.42
C THR A 707 -1.81 14.63 -22.99
N LEU A 708 -1.02 15.70 -23.05
CA LEU A 708 -1.42 17.00 -23.60
C LEU A 708 -0.31 17.60 -24.48
N THR A 709 -0.69 18.58 -25.29
CA THR A 709 0.23 19.33 -26.16
C THR A 709 0.15 20.80 -25.76
N PRO A 710 0.88 21.22 -24.71
CA PRO A 710 0.75 22.57 -24.18
C PRO A 710 1.40 23.55 -25.15
N ASN A 711 0.76 24.69 -25.36
CA ASN A 711 1.31 25.79 -26.14
C ASN A 711 1.03 27.11 -25.43
N THR A 712 1.37 27.18 -24.14
CA THR A 712 1.02 28.30 -23.26
C THR A 712 1.55 29.60 -23.82
N THR A 713 0.72 30.64 -23.87
CA THR A 713 1.19 31.99 -24.21
C THR A 713 1.84 32.60 -22.98
N ASP A 714 3.00 33.23 -23.16
CA ASP A 714 3.63 33.96 -22.06
C ASP A 714 2.87 35.25 -21.75
N THR A 715 2.24 35.27 -20.58
CA THR A 715 1.48 36.41 -20.06
C THR A 715 1.82 36.60 -18.58
N PRO A 716 1.41 37.70 -17.94
CA PRO A 716 1.40 37.76 -16.49
C PRO A 716 0.57 36.62 -15.90
N MET A 717 0.99 36.10 -14.75
CA MET A 717 0.17 35.17 -13.97
C MET A 717 -0.87 35.98 -13.20
N THR A 718 -2.14 35.59 -13.27
CA THR A 718 -3.19 36.13 -12.41
C THR A 718 -3.39 35.22 -11.20
N LEU A 719 -3.52 35.84 -10.02
CA LEU A 719 -3.80 35.19 -8.75
C LEU A 719 -5.20 35.61 -8.30
N GLY A 720 -6.04 34.61 -8.06
CA GLY A 720 -7.44 34.84 -7.70
C GLY A 720 -8.35 35.09 -8.90
N SER A 721 -7.88 35.33 -10.13
CA SER A 721 -8.75 35.57 -11.29
C SER A 721 -8.32 34.81 -12.54
N ARG A 722 -9.20 34.81 -13.54
CA ARG A 722 -8.91 34.36 -14.90
C ARG A 722 -9.59 35.27 -15.91
N PHE A 723 -8.82 35.84 -16.84
CA PHE A 723 -9.32 36.82 -17.81
C PHE A 723 -10.12 37.94 -17.12
N THR A 724 -11.38 38.16 -17.53
CA THR A 724 -12.32 39.09 -16.92
C THR A 724 -13.36 38.41 -16.02
N ALA A 725 -13.16 37.12 -15.68
CA ALA A 725 -14.13 36.36 -14.90
C ALA A 725 -14.10 36.76 -13.41
N THR A 726 -15.28 36.83 -12.81
CA THR A 726 -15.43 37.06 -11.37
C THR A 726 -15.08 35.80 -10.57
N CYS A 727 -14.51 36.02 -9.39
CA CYS A 727 -13.86 35.00 -8.60
C CYS A 727 -14.18 35.13 -7.11
N TRP A 728 -14.48 34.02 -6.44
CA TRP A 728 -14.93 34.00 -5.04
C TRP A 728 -14.31 32.82 -4.30
N GLY A 729 -13.35 33.10 -3.43
CA GLY A 729 -12.64 32.08 -2.69
C GLY A 729 -11.45 32.64 -1.92
N ASP A 730 -10.75 31.74 -1.24
CA ASP A 730 -9.54 32.07 -0.53
C ASP A 730 -8.32 31.49 -1.27
N VAL A 731 -7.23 32.25 -1.33
CA VAL A 731 -5.92 31.83 -1.84
C VAL A 731 -4.91 31.96 -0.71
N ALA A 732 -4.29 30.86 -0.33
CA ALA A 732 -3.38 30.79 0.81
C ALA A 732 -1.91 30.84 0.37
N GLU A 733 -1.51 29.96 -0.54
CA GLU A 733 -0.13 29.88 -1.03
C GLU A 733 -0.11 29.35 -2.46
N VAL A 734 0.76 29.91 -3.32
CA VAL A 734 0.94 29.49 -4.71
C VAL A 734 2.44 29.39 -5.00
N ILE A 735 2.89 28.22 -5.47
CA ILE A 735 4.30 27.96 -5.78
C ILE A 735 4.40 27.39 -7.19
N LEU A 736 5.27 27.97 -8.01
CA LEU A 736 5.48 27.59 -9.39
C LEU A 736 6.95 27.30 -9.64
N PHE A 737 7.24 26.16 -10.24
CA PHE A 737 8.55 25.81 -10.78
C PHE A 737 8.50 25.84 -12.31
N ASN A 738 9.48 26.50 -12.94
CA ASN A 738 9.65 26.51 -14.39
C ASN A 738 10.42 25.26 -14.89
N ARG A 739 10.12 24.13 -14.28
CA ARG A 739 10.61 22.79 -14.60
C ARG A 739 9.62 21.78 -14.05
N ALA A 740 9.63 20.56 -14.58
CA ALA A 740 9.01 19.45 -13.89
C ALA A 740 9.84 19.17 -12.62
N LEU A 741 9.18 19.16 -11.47
CA LEU A 741 9.74 18.62 -10.25
C LEU A 741 9.79 17.09 -10.34
N THR A 742 10.83 16.51 -9.75
CA THR A 742 10.87 15.07 -9.51
C THR A 742 9.79 14.67 -8.48
N PRO A 743 9.38 13.40 -8.44
CA PRO A 743 8.39 12.93 -7.47
C PRO A 743 8.74 13.20 -5.99
N PRO A 744 10.00 13.00 -5.53
CA PRO A 744 10.39 13.38 -4.17
C PRO A 744 10.27 14.89 -3.91
N GLU A 745 10.67 15.72 -4.88
CA GLU A 745 10.53 17.18 -4.78
C GLU A 745 9.06 17.59 -4.74
N MET A 746 8.22 17.02 -5.60
CA MET A 746 6.77 17.24 -5.60
C MET A 746 6.18 16.96 -4.22
N MET A 747 6.51 15.77 -3.70
CA MET A 747 6.01 15.33 -2.41
C MET A 747 6.52 16.19 -1.26
N GLY A 748 7.78 16.64 -1.29
CA GLY A 748 8.31 17.57 -0.31
C GLY A 748 7.54 18.89 -0.28
N VAL A 749 7.20 19.46 -1.44
CA VAL A 749 6.38 20.68 -1.53
C VAL A 749 4.95 20.44 -1.03
N SER A 750 4.33 19.32 -1.43
CA SER A 750 3.01 18.92 -0.94
C SER A 750 3.01 18.69 0.58
N ALA A 751 4.07 18.11 1.15
CA ALA A 751 4.26 17.91 2.59
C ALA A 751 4.23 19.25 3.33
N TYR A 752 5.07 20.16 2.88
CA TYR A 752 5.21 21.50 3.45
C TYR A 752 3.88 22.24 3.43
N LEU A 753 3.17 22.22 2.29
CA LEU A 753 1.89 22.90 2.16
C LEU A 753 0.79 22.26 3.03
N ARG A 754 0.74 20.93 3.14
CA ARG A 754 -0.23 20.24 4.01
C ARG A 754 0.03 20.53 5.48
N ALA A 755 1.28 20.42 5.92
CA ALA A 755 1.68 20.69 7.30
C ALA A 755 1.44 22.15 7.69
N LYS A 756 1.63 23.07 6.75
CA LYS A 756 1.40 24.49 7.00
C LYS A 756 -0.08 24.85 7.03
N TRP A 757 -0.88 24.33 6.09
CA TRP A 757 -2.24 24.86 5.86
C TRP A 757 -3.38 23.91 6.18
N LEU A 758 -3.20 22.59 6.09
CA LEU A 758 -4.32 21.65 6.17
C LEU A 758 -4.34 20.84 7.48
N ILE A 759 -3.21 20.77 8.19
CA ILE A 759 -3.06 20.02 9.44
C ILE A 759 -2.35 20.92 10.46
N SER A 760 -2.77 20.90 11.72
CA SER A 760 -2.04 21.58 12.79
C SER A 760 -0.76 20.79 13.14
N GLY A 761 0.40 21.41 12.97
CA GLY A 761 1.71 20.82 13.34
C GLY A 761 2.48 20.27 12.13
N ALA A 762 3.80 20.51 12.12
CA ALA A 762 4.72 19.85 11.19
C ALA A 762 4.47 18.34 11.25
N GLN A 763 4.18 17.69 10.11
CA GLN A 763 4.06 16.24 10.12
C GLN A 763 5.46 15.68 10.39
N PRO A 764 5.67 15.02 11.53
CA PRO A 764 6.95 14.39 11.78
C PRO A 764 7.13 13.25 10.77
N MET A 765 8.37 13.00 10.36
CA MET A 765 8.70 11.77 9.62
C MET A 765 8.49 10.53 10.49
N LEU A 766 8.41 10.75 11.81
CA LEU A 766 8.06 9.78 12.82
C LEU A 766 6.55 9.80 13.09
N SER A 767 5.96 8.60 13.15
CA SER A 767 4.52 8.44 13.40
C SER A 767 4.09 8.97 14.77
N ALA A 768 2.83 9.38 14.90
CA ALA A 768 2.19 9.66 16.19
C ALA A 768 1.93 8.39 17.05
N GLY A 769 2.22 7.19 16.53
CA GLY A 769 2.13 5.93 17.26
C GLY A 769 3.33 5.69 18.20
N ASN A 770 3.40 4.49 18.79
CA ASN A 770 4.55 4.09 19.59
C ASN A 770 5.81 3.99 18.73
N PHE A 771 6.91 4.53 19.23
CA PHE A 771 8.21 4.44 18.57
C PHE A 771 9.19 3.69 19.48
N ASP A 772 9.65 2.52 19.05
CA ASP A 772 10.50 1.63 19.86
C ASP A 772 11.86 1.43 19.20
N VAL A 773 12.94 1.59 19.96
CA VAL A 773 14.31 1.41 19.47
C VAL A 773 15.02 0.36 20.32
N ALA A 774 15.24 -0.82 19.75
CA ALA A 774 15.83 -1.94 20.47
C ALA A 774 17.31 -1.70 20.79
N ALA A 775 17.82 -2.47 21.76
CA ALA A 775 19.23 -2.45 22.12
C ALA A 775 20.13 -2.72 20.89
N GLY A 776 21.09 -1.83 20.65
CA GLY A 776 22.01 -1.92 19.51
C GLY A 776 21.42 -1.43 18.16
N ALA A 777 20.18 -0.96 18.14
CA ALA A 777 19.58 -0.30 16.99
C ALA A 777 19.73 1.24 17.07
N PHE A 778 19.68 1.88 15.90
CA PHE A 778 19.94 3.31 15.75
C PHE A 778 18.84 4.00 14.96
N VAL A 779 18.57 5.25 15.34
CA VAL A 779 17.77 6.20 14.58
C VAL A 779 18.63 7.43 14.34
N ASP A 780 18.75 7.80 13.09
CA ASP A 780 19.46 8.99 12.63
C ASP A 780 18.41 9.98 12.13
N LEU A 781 18.35 11.16 12.76
CA LEU A 781 17.41 12.21 12.40
C LEU A 781 17.91 13.07 11.23
N ASP A 782 19.09 12.79 10.66
CA ASP A 782 19.68 13.48 9.50
C ASP A 782 19.70 15.01 9.64
N GLU A 783 20.14 15.48 10.80
CA GLU A 783 20.17 16.89 11.23
C GLU A 783 18.79 17.57 11.32
N THR A 784 17.69 16.81 11.22
CA THR A 784 16.32 17.33 11.26
C THR A 784 15.74 17.43 12.67
N ALA A 785 14.69 18.25 12.82
CA ALA A 785 13.88 18.29 14.03
C ALA A 785 12.67 17.36 13.89
N GLN A 786 12.47 16.46 14.86
CA GLN A 786 11.35 15.51 14.89
C GLN A 786 10.57 15.64 16.20
N THR A 787 9.25 15.44 16.11
CA THR A 787 8.36 15.36 17.27
C THR A 787 7.65 14.00 17.29
N ILE A 788 7.62 13.33 18.43
CA ILE A 788 6.93 12.04 18.59
C ILE A 788 6.05 12.01 19.83
N THR A 789 5.05 11.14 19.80
CA THR A 789 4.17 10.95 20.96
C THR A 789 4.84 10.05 21.99
N ASN A 790 5.19 8.81 21.64
CA ASN A 790 5.79 7.87 22.59
C ASN A 790 7.14 7.35 22.08
N LEU A 791 8.11 7.18 22.99
CA LEU A 791 9.43 6.61 22.72
C LEU A 791 9.80 5.56 23.78
N SER A 792 10.24 4.39 23.34
CA SER A 792 10.68 3.31 24.22
C SER A 792 11.98 2.64 23.74
N GLY A 793 12.58 1.87 24.66
CA GLY A 793 13.64 0.92 24.34
C GLY A 793 15.04 1.33 24.83
N ASP A 794 16.04 0.68 24.25
CA ASP A 794 17.45 0.68 24.70
C ASP A 794 18.45 1.06 23.60
N GLY A 795 17.94 1.58 22.50
CA GLY A 795 18.74 1.98 21.36
C GLY A 795 19.30 3.40 21.47
N CYS A 796 19.64 3.95 20.30
CA CYS A 796 20.16 5.29 20.16
C CYS A 796 19.35 6.11 19.15
N VAL A 797 18.98 7.34 19.50
CA VAL A 797 18.48 8.36 18.56
C VAL A 797 19.55 9.43 18.45
N SER A 798 19.89 9.88 17.25
CA SER A 798 21.06 10.73 17.01
C SER A 798 20.85 11.76 15.90
N ASN A 799 21.77 12.74 15.84
CA ASN A 799 21.96 13.63 14.69
C ASN A 799 20.72 14.48 14.34
N GLY A 800 20.28 15.36 15.25
CA GLY A 800 19.14 16.27 15.04
C GLY A 800 18.58 16.84 16.34
N THR A 801 17.30 17.20 16.33
CA THR A 801 16.56 17.61 17.54
C THR A 801 15.32 16.73 17.71
N LEU A 802 15.05 16.28 18.93
CA LEU A 802 13.93 15.41 19.26
C LEU A 802 13.00 16.08 20.28
N THR A 803 11.71 16.11 20.00
CA THR A 803 10.67 16.47 20.96
C THR A 803 9.78 15.26 21.25
N VAL A 804 9.54 14.93 22.52
CA VAL A 804 8.62 13.87 22.94
C VAL A 804 7.47 14.48 23.73
N ASN A 805 6.22 14.13 23.37
CA ASN A 805 5.01 14.75 23.95
C ASN A 805 4.13 13.82 24.80
N GLY A 806 4.45 12.52 24.83
CA GLY A 806 3.70 11.49 25.52
C GLY A 806 4.60 10.68 26.45
N LEU A 807 4.63 9.37 26.29
CA LEU A 807 5.37 8.47 27.16
C LEU A 807 6.82 8.28 26.68
N LEU A 808 7.79 8.46 27.58
CA LEU A 808 9.19 8.10 27.38
C LEU A 808 9.57 7.01 28.37
N THR A 809 9.87 5.81 27.87
CA THR A 809 10.25 4.62 28.66
C THR A 809 11.59 4.04 28.19
N PRO A 810 12.73 4.58 28.67
CA PRO A 810 14.03 3.92 28.50
C PRO A 810 13.95 2.50 29.06
N GLY A 811 14.56 1.48 28.46
CA GLY A 811 14.42 0.09 28.92
C GLY A 811 13.14 -0.62 28.50
N GLY A 812 12.09 0.14 28.17
CA GLY A 812 10.77 -0.41 27.87
C GLY A 812 9.91 -0.53 29.12
N ILE A 813 9.16 -1.63 29.22
CA ILE A 813 8.18 -1.88 30.29
C ILE A 813 8.61 -3.15 31.02
N ASP A 814 8.76 -3.07 32.35
CA ASP A 814 9.25 -4.13 33.24
C ASP A 814 10.68 -4.62 32.89
N THR A 815 11.49 -3.79 32.24
CA THR A 815 12.87 -4.12 31.84
C THR A 815 13.81 -2.95 32.11
N LEU A 816 14.86 -3.20 32.91
CA LEU A 816 15.92 -2.22 33.12
C LEU A 816 16.72 -2.02 31.83
N GLY A 817 16.93 -0.76 31.45
CA GLY A 817 17.72 -0.44 30.27
C GLY A 817 18.25 0.99 30.19
N THR A 818 18.83 1.32 29.02
CA THR A 818 19.42 2.64 28.76
C THR A 818 19.09 3.09 27.34
N LEU A 819 18.31 4.15 27.23
CA LEU A 819 18.05 4.84 25.97
C LEU A 819 19.05 5.99 25.80
N THR A 820 19.72 6.04 24.65
CA THR A 820 20.66 7.13 24.33
C THR A 820 20.02 8.10 23.35
N LEU A 821 19.98 9.38 23.70
CA LEU A 821 19.56 10.49 22.84
C LEU A 821 20.76 11.38 22.54
N ALA A 822 21.48 11.08 21.47
CA ALA A 822 22.55 11.89 20.93
C ALA A 822 22.02 13.08 20.10
N THR A 823 21.02 13.78 20.66
CA THR A 823 20.29 14.91 20.06
C THR A 823 20.02 15.96 21.13
N ASP A 824 19.73 17.19 20.72
CA ASP A 824 18.95 18.08 21.59
C ASP A 824 17.57 17.46 21.82
N THR A 825 17.11 17.45 23.07
CA THR A 825 15.90 16.74 23.50
C THR A 825 14.98 17.65 24.31
N VAL A 826 13.73 17.74 23.88
CA VAL A 826 12.65 18.45 24.58
C VAL A 826 11.58 17.44 24.99
N LEU A 827 11.21 17.45 26.27
CA LEU A 827 10.10 16.66 26.80
C LEU A 827 8.96 17.62 27.13
N ASP A 828 7.95 17.69 26.26
CA ASP A 828 6.88 18.69 26.29
C ASP A 828 5.53 18.06 26.65
N GLY A 829 5.12 18.21 27.91
CA GLY A 829 3.98 17.50 28.50
C GLY A 829 4.23 15.99 28.67
N ALA A 830 5.45 15.52 28.40
CA ALA A 830 5.77 14.11 28.43
C ALA A 830 5.82 13.52 29.85
N THR A 831 5.58 12.21 29.94
CA THR A 831 5.77 11.40 31.13
C THR A 831 6.99 10.51 30.94
N LEU A 832 7.99 10.65 31.80
CA LEU A 832 9.09 9.69 31.94
C LEU A 832 8.60 8.56 32.86
N LEU A 833 8.54 7.34 32.34
CA LEU A 833 8.19 6.14 33.10
C LEU A 833 9.42 5.23 33.16
N PHE A 834 9.86 4.91 34.38
CA PHE A 834 11.09 4.18 34.65
C PHE A 834 10.82 2.93 35.48
N ASP A 835 11.55 1.87 35.19
CA ASP A 835 11.76 0.71 36.04
C ASP A 835 12.91 0.95 37.01
N ALA A 836 12.82 0.32 38.18
CA ALA A 836 13.81 0.39 39.23
C ALA A 836 13.88 -0.91 40.02
N THR A 837 15.03 -1.17 40.64
CA THR A 837 15.25 -2.31 41.53
C THR A 837 15.66 -1.85 42.94
N PRO A 838 15.41 -2.69 43.97
CA PRO A 838 15.71 -2.34 45.37
C PRO A 838 17.19 -2.04 45.68
N ASP A 839 18.10 -2.48 44.82
CA ASP A 839 19.54 -2.25 44.97
C ASP A 839 19.99 -0.85 44.53
N GLY A 840 19.14 -0.10 43.82
CA GLY A 840 19.40 1.25 43.31
C GLY A 840 19.62 1.33 41.80
N ALA A 841 19.55 0.21 41.06
CA ALA A 841 19.51 0.28 39.60
C ALA A 841 18.14 0.79 39.13
N CYS A 842 18.14 1.47 37.99
CA CYS A 842 16.94 1.94 37.31
C CYS A 842 17.24 2.10 35.83
N ASP A 843 16.18 2.30 35.07
CA ASP A 843 16.30 2.83 33.72
C ASP A 843 17.11 4.10 33.68
N ARG A 844 17.73 4.35 32.53
CA ARG A 844 18.57 5.53 32.33
C ARG A 844 18.35 6.17 30.98
N LEU A 845 18.09 7.47 31.01
CA LEU A 845 18.10 8.32 29.83
C LEU A 845 19.47 8.99 29.67
N VAL A 846 20.22 8.65 28.62
CA VAL A 846 21.52 9.27 28.34
C VAL A 846 21.37 10.28 27.22
N VAL A 847 21.35 11.57 27.55
CA VAL A 847 21.27 12.65 26.57
C VAL A 847 22.68 13.18 26.30
N GLN A 848 23.07 13.32 25.03
CA GLN A 848 24.37 13.92 24.66
C GLN A 848 24.25 15.36 24.16
N GLY A 849 23.03 15.82 23.86
CA GLY A 849 22.69 17.23 23.62
C GLY A 849 22.03 17.89 24.83
N SER A 850 21.32 18.98 24.61
CA SER A 850 20.51 19.63 25.64
C SER A 850 19.29 18.81 26.06
N LEU A 851 18.93 18.89 27.34
CA LEU A 851 17.73 18.27 27.89
C LEU A 851 16.83 19.35 28.48
N SER A 852 15.64 19.52 27.91
CA SER A 852 14.66 20.50 28.36
C SER A 852 13.35 19.85 28.77
N PHE A 853 12.84 20.21 29.96
CA PHE A 853 11.53 19.78 30.46
C PHE A 853 10.51 20.91 30.37
N VAL A 854 9.47 20.74 29.56
CA VAL A 854 8.33 21.65 29.48
C VAL A 854 7.12 20.90 30.04
N GLN A 855 6.71 21.22 31.28
CA GLN A 855 5.61 20.52 31.96
C GLN A 855 5.75 18.99 32.05
N ALA A 856 6.99 18.46 32.01
CA ALA A 856 7.25 17.03 32.04
C ALA A 856 7.05 16.43 33.44
N THR A 857 6.70 15.14 33.47
CA THR A 857 6.41 14.39 34.69
C THR A 857 7.26 13.13 34.79
N LEU A 858 7.52 12.66 36.01
CA LEU A 858 8.28 11.43 36.29
C LEU A 858 7.42 10.47 37.10
N THR A 859 7.37 9.21 36.69
CA THR A 859 6.74 8.12 37.44
C THR A 859 7.58 6.84 37.34
N PHE A 860 7.25 5.86 38.19
CA PHE A 860 7.89 4.54 38.21
C PHE A 860 6.85 3.46 38.00
N GLN A 861 7.20 2.45 37.22
CA GLN A 861 6.30 1.34 36.93
C GLN A 861 6.00 0.52 38.19
N ASN A 862 7.04 0.19 38.95
CA ASN A 862 6.93 -0.43 40.26
C ASN A 862 7.52 0.47 41.35
N GLU A 863 6.67 1.29 41.96
CA GLU A 863 7.05 2.20 43.04
C GLU A 863 7.60 1.45 44.28
N GLU A 864 7.16 0.22 44.54
CA GLU A 864 7.61 -0.57 45.70
C GLU A 864 9.09 -0.97 45.61
N ALA A 865 9.68 -0.90 44.42
CA ALA A 865 11.10 -1.14 44.22
C ALA A 865 11.99 0.01 44.73
N LEU A 866 11.41 1.18 45.04
CA LEU A 866 12.15 2.34 45.52
C LEU A 866 12.47 2.22 47.02
N VAL A 867 13.75 2.15 47.37
CA VAL A 867 14.23 1.95 48.75
C VAL A 867 14.90 3.22 49.30
N PRO A 868 14.43 3.78 50.43
CA PRO A 868 15.09 4.92 51.08
C PRO A 868 16.58 4.67 51.35
N GLY A 869 17.42 5.69 51.16
CA GLY A 869 18.88 5.58 51.26
C GLY A 869 19.56 5.15 49.96
N LYS A 870 18.81 4.83 48.90
CA LYS A 870 19.33 4.61 47.55
C LYS A 870 19.29 5.89 46.71
N ARG A 871 20.19 5.94 45.73
CA ARG A 871 20.24 6.94 44.66
C ARG A 871 19.88 6.23 43.36
N TYR A 872 18.93 6.76 42.61
CA TYR A 872 18.54 6.28 41.28
C TYR A 872 18.97 7.33 40.24
N LEU A 873 19.94 7.00 39.40
CA LEU A 873 20.45 7.90 38.35
C LEU A 873 19.57 7.78 37.11
N ILE A 874 18.59 8.69 36.98
CA ILE A 874 17.56 8.61 35.95
C ILE A 874 17.99 9.24 34.62
N ALA A 875 18.85 10.26 34.63
CA ALA A 875 19.37 10.82 33.40
C ALA A 875 20.78 11.39 33.51
N THR A 876 21.49 11.40 32.39
CA THR A 876 22.76 12.13 32.22
C THR A 876 22.68 13.05 31.01
N PHE A 877 23.34 14.20 31.07
CA PHE A 877 23.37 15.24 30.03
C PHE A 877 24.70 16.01 30.11
N PRO A 878 25.13 16.76 29.07
CA PRO A 878 26.32 17.58 29.16
C PRO A 878 26.20 18.67 30.25
N PRO A 879 27.29 19.04 30.95
CA PRO A 879 27.26 20.08 31.96
C PRO A 879 26.67 21.40 31.46
N GLY A 880 25.80 22.01 32.25
CA GLY A 880 25.11 23.27 31.92
C GLY A 880 23.97 23.18 30.89
N MET A 881 23.67 22.00 30.35
CA MET A 881 22.70 21.80 29.26
C MET A 881 21.33 21.25 29.74
N LEU A 882 20.94 21.58 30.97
CA LEU A 882 19.63 21.21 31.54
C LEU A 882 18.76 22.45 31.73
N SER A 883 17.50 22.38 31.28
CA SER A 883 16.50 23.44 31.52
C SER A 883 15.12 22.89 31.87
N GLY A 884 14.30 23.75 32.48
CA GLY A 884 12.92 23.43 32.83
C GLY A 884 12.75 22.68 34.15
N SER A 885 11.60 22.05 34.34
CA SER A 885 11.24 21.34 35.58
C SER A 885 10.61 19.98 35.31
N LEU A 886 11.09 18.95 35.99
CA LEU A 886 10.51 17.61 36.01
C LEU A 886 9.73 17.40 37.31
N THR A 887 8.46 17.01 37.21
CA THR A 887 7.59 16.83 38.38
C THR A 887 7.35 15.36 38.69
N PRO A 888 7.79 14.82 39.84
CA PRO A 888 7.46 13.45 40.25
C PRO A 888 5.96 13.28 40.55
N ILE A 889 5.32 12.27 39.96
CA ILE A 889 3.89 11.95 40.14
C ILE A 889 3.73 10.45 40.44
N PHE A 890 3.96 10.08 41.70
CA PHE A 890 3.73 8.74 42.26
C PHE A 890 3.47 8.82 43.77
N THR A 891 2.99 7.75 44.39
CA THR A 891 2.34 7.78 45.72
C THR A 891 3.27 8.29 46.82
N THR A 892 4.52 7.87 46.79
CA THR A 892 5.57 8.22 47.76
C THR A 892 6.47 9.36 47.29
N ALA A 893 6.12 10.10 46.23
CA ALA A 893 6.93 11.20 45.71
C ALA A 893 7.36 12.22 46.78
N ASN A 894 6.54 12.43 47.81
CA ASN A 894 6.86 13.29 48.96
C ASN A 894 8.06 12.82 49.80
N LYS A 895 8.48 11.55 49.69
CA LYS A 895 9.67 10.97 50.32
C LYS A 895 10.94 11.14 49.49
N TRP A 896 10.86 11.71 48.29
CA TRP A 896 11.97 11.81 47.35
C TRP A 896 12.25 13.25 46.93
N THR A 897 13.48 13.48 46.47
CA THR A 897 13.91 14.75 45.89
C THR A 897 14.61 14.45 44.57
N LEU A 898 14.27 15.22 43.52
CA LEU A 898 15.06 15.28 42.31
C LEU A 898 16.30 16.16 42.56
N SER A 899 17.47 15.56 42.44
CA SER A 899 18.76 16.24 42.50
C SER A 899 19.29 16.38 41.08
N ALA A 900 19.29 17.60 40.56
CA ALA A 900 19.92 17.95 39.30
C ALA A 900 21.29 18.58 39.59
N ASN A 901 22.37 17.92 39.18
CA ASN A 901 23.71 18.47 39.25
C ASN A 901 24.12 18.97 37.86
N ALA A 902 24.00 20.28 37.66
CA ALA A 902 24.33 20.92 36.40
C ALA A 902 25.84 20.94 36.10
N GLU A 903 26.70 20.77 37.11
CA GLU A 903 28.16 20.73 36.93
C GLU A 903 28.63 19.35 36.45
N THR A 904 28.04 18.28 36.99
CA THR A 904 28.39 16.89 36.61
C THR A 904 27.52 16.35 35.48
N GLY A 905 26.37 16.99 35.20
CA GLY A 905 25.46 16.53 34.16
C GLY A 905 24.59 15.36 34.58
N GLU A 906 24.21 15.28 35.85
CA GLU A 906 23.45 14.15 36.40
C GLU A 906 22.09 14.58 36.95
N LEU A 907 21.04 13.83 36.63
CA LEU A 907 19.73 13.94 37.28
C LEU A 907 19.45 12.64 38.03
N SER A 908 19.20 12.75 39.34
CA SER A 908 18.96 11.59 40.19
C SER A 908 17.76 11.77 41.11
N LEU A 909 17.06 10.67 41.37
CA LEU A 909 16.09 10.59 42.46
C LEU A 909 16.80 10.11 43.73
N ILE A 910 16.71 10.89 44.80
CA ILE A 910 17.31 10.56 46.11
C ILE A 910 16.26 10.65 47.21
N SER A 911 16.35 9.78 48.21
CA SER A 911 15.43 9.81 49.34
C SER A 911 15.64 11.07 50.18
N ARG A 912 14.55 11.69 50.63
CA ARG A 912 14.58 12.76 51.63
C ARG A 912 14.95 12.16 52.99
N GLY A 913 16.25 12.19 53.32
CA GLY A 913 16.74 11.89 54.67
C GLY A 913 16.58 13.08 55.62
N LEU A 914 16.28 12.82 56.88
CA LEU A 914 16.35 13.78 57.99
C LEU A 914 17.76 14.40 58.05
N LEU A 915 17.84 15.70 57.80
CA LEU A 915 19.05 16.50 58.00
C LEU A 915 19.36 16.59 59.50
N PHE A 916 20.22 15.71 60.05
CA PHE A 916 20.79 15.94 61.37
C PHE A 916 21.98 16.88 61.24
N ILE A 917 21.77 18.15 61.57
CA ILE A 917 22.87 19.09 61.83
C ILE A 917 23.43 18.74 63.21
N LEU A 918 24.59 18.09 63.24
CA LEU A 918 25.41 18.01 64.45
C LEU A 918 26.05 19.40 64.67
N LYS A 919 25.70 20.04 65.79
CA LYS A 919 26.32 21.28 66.27
C LYS A 919 27.70 21.02 66.87
#